data_AF-S3PLP6-F1
#
_entry.id   AF-S3PLP6-F1
#
_cell.length_a   1.000
_cell.length_b   1.000
_cell.length_c   1.000
_cell.angle_alpha   90.00
_cell.angle_beta   90.00
_cell.angle_gamma   90.00
#
_symmetry.space_group_name_H-M   'P 1'
#
loop_
_entity.id
_entity.type
_entity.pdbx_description
1 polymer ?
#
loop_
_entity_poly.entity_id
_entity_poly.type
_entity_poly.pdbx_seq_one_letter_code
_entity_poly.pdbx_strand_id
1 'polypeptide(L)'
;MGNNIIKVGMLRSSGKPASRARAMSYVGQHTGVDIYFFSVDDVDIETRKINAKRFFNSSWVTEVIDYPLIIDNDNNSSMKNKNVINQLSEYCYLTTQVLGGKLKTLNLLRDNNIFRECLIPQEVIRNRDDFTSFLELYDYSVLKPIRGNQGKEIYFIKKNNNKFYVNFEGETKEIASLDNFYDQVIRGRNFIIQKYIESTTIHGAPFDIRVHVQRNGQNKWVNTKTYVRVGTSEGMTANIATGGGIANVISFIKSRYKEKANDVLRKLNELTNHLPTQFQQFYSQDIDALGIDLGGDADGNLWIFEINSFPGTQFFELDEAIIRIEYLKYLHDREIGKKNNLVNLYNLNELWDSNLVIDSQINNNKKNVAVLRSSHSKVGVTEKFIKEHDDNIEFIICDEKPIIDFPENKIILLKDKEKEIMSVSLEKRQKYKPFVYSIIGSVGKTSVLALLGRSLRRIDKNAYINDFGNTPFYVAKGILSAPINSKSWVFEVAGASSFRDEPISVHSHQMLQPNVCIFTNIAEAHVGEIGSLEDVAILKSKALVNIPNNSIVVLNGDMPYQKLIRENVNPLASIYTYGESEKADFQLLDTSEPVLKFNYKDNIYEIDIPADLSLEIKLNFLAVAAALFLTQVDWIIASKYFSDWKPVKGRGNLETKFIENKKLTIINDAYNANPTSMRLAISNLEKRSHSGRKLVVLGEISELGDHSFRIHKELLNFVSIAKIDQVIVIGSLYLEHQNYYMDDIVFYENLTDFEENISKIVEDNDLILFKGSHSSLLYNFLNNL
;
A
#
# COMPACT_ATOMS: atom_id res chain seq x y z
N MET A 1 13.51 -12.95 10.58
CA MET A 1 12.22 -12.92 9.85
C MET A 1 11.13 -12.99 10.90
N GLY A 2 10.49 -11.87 11.25
CA GLY A 2 9.31 -11.89 12.12
C GLY A 2 8.13 -12.38 11.30
N ASN A 3 7.57 -13.54 11.62
CA ASN A 3 6.36 -14.03 10.95
C ASN A 3 5.22 -13.06 11.22
N ASN A 4 4.69 -12.41 10.18
CA ASN A 4 3.46 -11.64 10.27
C ASN A 4 2.32 -12.60 10.66
N ILE A 5 1.77 -12.42 11.87
CA ILE A 5 0.63 -13.21 12.34
C ILE A 5 -0.64 -12.68 11.65
N ILE A 6 -1.41 -13.57 11.03
CA ILE A 6 -2.66 -13.22 10.35
C ILE A 6 -3.77 -13.06 11.39
N LYS A 7 -4.49 -11.94 11.37
CA LYS A 7 -5.66 -11.71 12.25
C LYS A 7 -6.95 -12.05 11.51
N VAL A 8 -7.77 -12.93 12.08
CA VAL A 8 -9.08 -13.30 11.53
C VAL A 8 -10.16 -13.09 12.58
N GLY A 9 -11.23 -12.39 12.18
CA GLY A 9 -12.44 -12.24 13.00
C GLY A 9 -13.30 -13.51 12.95
N MET A 10 -13.90 -13.91 14.06
CA MET A 10 -14.86 -15.01 14.16
C MET A 10 -16.18 -14.48 14.71
N LEU A 11 -17.10 -14.16 13.81
CA LEU A 11 -18.39 -13.55 14.13
C LEU A 11 -19.43 -14.64 14.44
N ARG A 12 -19.99 -14.64 15.65
CA ARG A 12 -21.00 -15.61 16.09
C ARG A 12 -22.20 -14.95 16.75
N SER A 13 -23.34 -15.62 16.64
CA SER A 13 -24.62 -15.11 17.13
C SER A 13 -24.77 -15.18 18.65
N SER A 14 -23.93 -15.99 19.31
CA SER A 14 -23.76 -16.03 20.76
C SER A 14 -22.56 -15.17 21.18
N GLY A 15 -22.71 -14.30 22.18
CA GLY A 15 -21.58 -13.52 22.74
C GLY A 15 -20.56 -14.33 23.59
N LYS A 16 -20.67 -15.67 23.59
CA LYS A 16 -19.82 -16.58 24.37
C LYS A 16 -19.10 -17.58 23.45
N PRO A 17 -17.77 -17.73 23.54
CA PRO A 17 -17.02 -18.71 22.74
C PRO A 17 -17.38 -20.16 23.09
N ALA A 18 -17.72 -20.95 22.06
CA ALA A 18 -18.04 -22.38 22.18
C ALA A 18 -16.83 -23.31 21.85
N SER A 19 -17.04 -24.64 21.84
CA SER A 19 -16.01 -25.65 21.52
C SER A 19 -15.28 -25.36 20.20
N ARG A 20 -16.03 -25.03 19.15
CA ARG A 20 -15.48 -24.68 17.83
C ARG A 20 -14.56 -23.45 17.87
N ALA A 21 -14.91 -22.42 18.64
CA ALA A 21 -14.08 -21.23 18.77
C ALA A 21 -12.73 -21.56 19.43
N ARG A 22 -12.73 -22.41 20.47
CA ARG A 22 -11.49 -22.89 21.09
C ARG A 22 -10.66 -23.72 20.11
N ALA A 23 -11.28 -24.66 19.38
CA ALA A 23 -10.59 -25.49 18.40
C ALA A 23 -9.91 -24.66 17.30
N MET A 24 -10.63 -23.68 16.73
CA MET A 24 -10.11 -22.73 15.75
C MET A 24 -8.93 -21.94 16.30
N SER A 25 -9.02 -21.40 17.52
CA SER A 25 -7.91 -20.66 18.13
C SER A 25 -6.69 -21.54 18.41
N TYR A 26 -6.88 -22.78 18.88
CA TYR A 26 -5.76 -23.71 19.12
C TYR A 26 -5.02 -24.04 17.82
N VAL A 27 -5.75 -24.38 16.76
CA VAL A 27 -5.14 -24.66 15.45
C VAL A 27 -4.44 -23.40 14.91
N GLY A 28 -5.13 -22.26 14.96
CA GLY A 28 -4.63 -20.98 14.47
C GLY A 28 -3.28 -20.57 15.08
N GLN A 29 -3.14 -20.71 16.40
CA GLN A 29 -1.87 -20.41 17.10
C GLN A 29 -0.68 -21.21 16.58
N HIS A 30 -0.89 -22.44 16.12
CA HIS A 30 0.17 -23.30 15.57
C HIS A 30 0.46 -23.02 14.10
N THR A 31 -0.43 -22.34 13.38
CA THR A 31 -0.34 -22.08 11.94
C THR A 31 -0.15 -20.60 11.60
N GLY A 32 0.07 -19.74 12.61
CA GLY A 32 0.29 -18.30 12.44
C GLY A 32 -0.98 -17.47 12.20
N VAL A 33 -2.14 -17.93 12.70
CA VAL A 33 -3.43 -17.23 12.58
C VAL A 33 -4.02 -16.99 13.96
N ASP A 34 -4.20 -15.72 14.33
CA ASP A 34 -4.92 -15.33 15.54
C ASP A 34 -6.42 -15.19 15.26
N ILE A 35 -7.22 -15.94 16.04
CA ILE A 35 -8.68 -15.93 15.97
C ILE A 35 -9.25 -14.99 17.04
N TYR A 36 -10.00 -14.00 16.58
CA TYR A 36 -10.67 -12.98 17.38
C TYR A 36 -12.18 -13.20 17.37
N PHE A 37 -12.72 -13.74 18.45
CA PHE A 37 -14.14 -14.05 18.60
C PHE A 37 -14.97 -12.82 18.99
N PHE A 38 -16.08 -12.57 18.32
CA PHE A 38 -16.98 -11.46 18.64
C PHE A 38 -18.42 -11.71 18.16
N SER A 39 -19.34 -10.86 18.61
CA SER A 39 -20.73 -10.78 18.17
C SER A 39 -21.03 -9.42 17.54
N VAL A 40 -22.20 -9.26 16.90
CA VAL A 40 -22.58 -7.99 16.26
C VAL A 40 -22.63 -6.81 17.25
N ASP A 41 -22.85 -7.09 18.53
CA ASP A 41 -22.94 -6.07 19.59
C ASP A 41 -21.55 -5.56 20.02
N ASP A 42 -20.48 -6.26 19.64
CA ASP A 42 -19.09 -5.91 19.97
C ASP A 42 -18.44 -5.01 18.91
N VAL A 43 -19.18 -4.60 17.87
CA VAL A 43 -18.68 -3.85 16.72
C VAL A 43 -19.01 -2.37 16.87
N ASP A 44 -17.99 -1.52 16.83
CA ASP A 44 -18.12 -0.07 16.77
C ASP A 44 -17.94 0.40 15.32
N ILE A 45 -19.05 0.84 14.72
CA ILE A 45 -19.10 1.32 13.33
C ILE A 45 -18.39 2.68 13.17
N GLU A 46 -18.46 3.55 14.17
CA GLU A 46 -17.92 4.92 14.08
C GLU A 46 -16.39 4.88 14.12
N THR A 47 -15.83 4.10 15.04
CA THR A 47 -14.37 3.99 15.21
C THR A 47 -13.74 2.87 14.38
N ARG A 48 -14.56 2.04 13.72
CA ARG A 48 -14.14 0.86 12.94
C ARG A 48 -13.32 -0.15 13.74
N LYS A 49 -13.74 -0.37 14.98
CA LYS A 49 -13.07 -1.28 15.93
C LYS A 49 -14.02 -2.36 16.42
N ILE A 50 -13.43 -3.47 16.83
CA ILE A 50 -14.15 -4.63 17.37
C ILE A 50 -13.58 -4.96 18.73
N ASN A 51 -14.45 -5.06 19.74
CA ASN A 51 -14.09 -5.52 21.07
C ASN A 51 -14.13 -7.06 21.11
N ALA A 52 -13.06 -7.70 20.66
CA ALA A 52 -13.03 -9.15 20.42
C ALA A 52 -12.35 -9.92 21.54
N LYS A 53 -12.65 -11.21 21.65
CA LYS A 53 -12.00 -12.15 22.57
C LYS A 53 -10.99 -13.02 21.82
N ARG A 54 -9.72 -12.99 22.22
CA ARG A 54 -8.67 -13.88 21.73
C ARG A 54 -8.38 -14.95 22.77
N PHE A 55 -8.25 -16.20 22.35
CA PHE A 55 -7.84 -17.27 23.25
C PHE A 55 -6.31 -17.25 23.40
N PHE A 56 -5.80 -17.17 24.62
CA PHE A 56 -4.37 -17.10 24.93
C PHE A 56 -4.10 -17.72 26.32
N ASN A 57 -3.05 -18.52 26.45
CA ASN A 57 -2.69 -19.22 27.69
C ASN A 57 -3.88 -19.89 28.39
N SER A 58 -4.65 -20.69 27.65
CA SER A 58 -5.82 -21.41 28.14
C SER A 58 -6.99 -20.53 28.66
N SER A 59 -7.00 -19.24 28.33
CA SER A 59 -8.01 -18.27 28.76
C SER A 59 -8.49 -17.39 27.60
N TRP A 60 -9.68 -16.79 27.73
CA TRP A 60 -10.16 -15.78 26.78
C TRP A 60 -9.82 -14.38 27.30
N VAL A 61 -9.07 -13.63 26.51
CA VAL A 61 -8.68 -12.25 26.80
C VAL A 61 -9.41 -11.33 25.84
N THR A 62 -9.97 -10.24 26.36
CA THR A 62 -10.62 -9.21 25.55
C THR A 62 -9.58 -8.23 25.03
N GLU A 63 -9.60 -7.96 23.72
CA GLU A 63 -8.70 -7.06 23.01
C GLU A 63 -9.51 -6.25 21.99
N VAL A 64 -9.19 -4.96 21.86
CA VAL A 64 -9.77 -4.12 20.81
C VAL A 64 -8.91 -4.22 19.57
N ILE A 65 -9.51 -4.60 18.45
CA ILE A 65 -8.84 -4.72 17.15
C ILE A 65 -9.50 -3.84 16.11
N ASP A 66 -8.73 -3.39 15.12
CA ASP A 66 -9.29 -2.87 13.88
C ASP A 66 -9.98 -3.99 13.10
N TYR A 67 -10.83 -3.61 12.14
CA TYR A 67 -11.52 -4.56 11.27
C TYR A 67 -10.52 -5.51 10.57
N PRO A 68 -10.60 -6.83 10.82
CA PRO A 68 -9.71 -7.79 10.18
C PRO A 68 -10.10 -7.96 8.70
N LEU A 69 -9.12 -8.33 7.87
CA LEU A 69 -9.37 -8.52 6.44
C LEU A 69 -10.42 -9.61 6.17
N ILE A 70 -10.37 -10.69 6.96
CA ILE A 70 -11.25 -11.85 6.85
C ILE A 70 -12.08 -11.97 8.13
N ILE A 71 -13.38 -12.22 7.98
CA ILE A 71 -14.30 -12.55 9.06
C ILE A 71 -14.99 -13.88 8.73
N ASP A 72 -14.70 -14.90 9.55
CA ASP A 72 -15.40 -16.17 9.57
C ASP A 72 -16.76 -16.01 10.27
N ASN A 73 -17.86 -15.88 9.52
CA ASN A 73 -19.21 -15.61 10.03
C ASN A 73 -20.12 -16.84 10.06
N ASP A 74 -21.12 -16.86 10.95
CA ASP A 74 -22.23 -17.82 10.90
C ASP A 74 -23.46 -17.27 10.13
N ASN A 75 -24.42 -18.14 9.80
CA ASN A 75 -25.64 -17.75 9.10
C ASN A 75 -26.56 -16.84 9.94
N ASN A 76 -26.60 -16.99 11.26
CA ASN A 76 -27.55 -16.30 12.14
C ASN A 76 -27.16 -14.85 12.40
N SER A 77 -25.87 -14.60 12.64
CA SER A 77 -25.29 -13.26 12.75
C SER A 77 -25.47 -12.48 11.46
N SER A 78 -25.31 -13.14 10.31
CA SER A 78 -25.52 -12.52 9.00
C SER A 78 -26.97 -12.03 8.78
N MET A 79 -27.92 -12.53 9.57
CA MET A 79 -29.33 -12.10 9.54
C MET A 79 -29.70 -11.12 10.66
N LYS A 80 -28.85 -10.97 11.68
CA LYS A 80 -29.03 -10.03 12.79
C LYS A 80 -28.33 -8.71 12.50
N ASN A 81 -28.99 -7.61 12.80
CA ASN A 81 -28.46 -6.25 12.62
C ASN A 81 -27.81 -6.03 11.25
N LYS A 82 -28.65 -5.99 10.20
CA LYS A 82 -28.23 -5.84 8.80
C LYS A 82 -27.29 -4.64 8.59
N ASN A 83 -27.43 -3.58 9.37
CA ASN A 83 -26.57 -2.40 9.27
C ASN A 83 -25.11 -2.75 9.59
N VAL A 84 -24.86 -3.41 10.72
CA VAL A 84 -23.51 -3.85 11.13
C VAL A 84 -22.92 -4.82 10.10
N ILE A 85 -23.72 -5.78 9.61
CA ILE A 85 -23.25 -6.77 8.63
C ILE A 85 -22.90 -6.12 7.30
N ASN A 86 -23.74 -5.20 6.81
CA ASN A 86 -23.45 -4.45 5.59
C ASN A 86 -22.15 -3.66 5.76
N GLN A 87 -22.00 -2.96 6.88
CA GLN A 87 -20.77 -2.21 7.18
C GLN A 87 -19.55 -3.12 7.20
N LEU A 88 -19.59 -4.26 7.90
CA LEU A 88 -18.47 -5.20 7.91
C LEU A 88 -18.14 -5.72 6.51
N SER A 89 -19.15 -6.01 5.70
CA SER A 89 -18.97 -6.52 4.32
C SER A 89 -18.36 -5.52 3.35
N GLU A 90 -18.41 -4.21 3.64
CA GLU A 90 -17.74 -3.18 2.85
C GLU A 90 -16.21 -3.22 3.02
N TYR A 91 -15.72 -3.59 4.20
CA TYR A 91 -14.30 -3.51 4.54
C TYR A 91 -13.62 -4.89 4.69
N CYS A 92 -14.40 -5.92 4.99
CA CYS A 92 -13.95 -7.26 5.35
C CYS A 92 -14.60 -8.30 4.44
N TYR A 93 -13.88 -9.38 4.14
CA TYR A 93 -14.44 -10.53 3.44
C TYR A 93 -15.17 -11.44 4.44
N LEU A 94 -16.48 -11.59 4.28
CA LEU A 94 -17.31 -12.50 5.06
C LEU A 94 -17.35 -13.88 4.37
N THR A 95 -16.94 -14.94 5.08
CA THR A 95 -16.73 -16.27 4.49
C THR A 95 -18.00 -16.99 4.08
N THR A 96 -19.03 -16.95 4.94
CA THR A 96 -20.19 -17.83 4.86
C THR A 96 -21.35 -17.11 4.21
N GLN A 97 -21.86 -17.69 3.13
CA GLN A 97 -23.04 -17.21 2.42
C GLN A 97 -24.30 -18.00 2.79
N VAL A 98 -25.44 -17.30 2.83
CA VAL A 98 -26.73 -17.93 3.05
C VAL A 98 -27.24 -18.50 1.72
N LEU A 99 -27.35 -19.83 1.62
CA LEU A 99 -27.77 -20.52 0.38
C LEU A 99 -29.25 -20.28 0.03
N GLY A 100 -30.03 -19.80 1.00
CA GLY A 100 -31.49 -19.73 0.97
C GLY A 100 -32.13 -20.96 1.61
N GLY A 101 -33.44 -20.91 1.83
CA GLY A 101 -34.17 -22.01 2.48
C GLY A 101 -34.19 -23.29 1.64
N LYS A 102 -34.58 -24.40 2.28
CA LYS A 102 -34.64 -25.77 1.72
C LYS A 102 -35.21 -25.87 0.30
N LEU A 103 -36.29 -25.13 0.01
CA LEU A 103 -36.90 -25.15 -1.32
C LEU A 103 -35.99 -24.60 -2.41
N LYS A 104 -35.24 -23.52 -2.12
CA LYS A 104 -34.38 -22.88 -3.13
C LYS A 104 -33.27 -23.84 -3.55
N THR A 105 -32.61 -24.48 -2.59
CA THR A 105 -31.48 -25.37 -2.87
C THR A 105 -31.92 -26.62 -3.64
N LEU A 106 -33.05 -27.23 -3.28
CA LEU A 106 -33.57 -28.40 -4.00
C LEU A 106 -34.13 -28.07 -5.39
N ASN A 107 -34.79 -26.92 -5.56
CA ASN A 107 -35.27 -26.50 -6.88
C ASN A 107 -34.11 -26.21 -7.82
N LEU A 108 -33.02 -25.59 -7.34
CA LEU A 108 -31.81 -25.38 -8.15
C LEU A 108 -31.25 -26.70 -8.70
N LEU A 109 -31.18 -27.74 -7.87
CA LEU A 109 -30.74 -29.06 -8.32
C LEU A 109 -31.69 -29.66 -9.36
N ARG A 110 -33.00 -29.60 -9.10
CA ARG A 110 -34.01 -30.16 -10.00
C ARG A 110 -34.02 -29.48 -11.36
N ASP A 111 -34.08 -28.15 -11.36
CA ASP A 111 -34.28 -27.35 -12.56
C ASP A 111 -33.04 -27.38 -13.46
N ASN A 112 -31.87 -27.71 -12.91
CA ASN A 112 -30.60 -27.86 -13.64
C ASN A 112 -30.16 -29.33 -13.81
N ASN A 113 -31.04 -30.29 -13.49
CA ASN A 113 -30.80 -31.72 -13.67
C ASN A 113 -29.52 -32.25 -12.99
N ILE A 114 -29.17 -31.71 -11.81
CA ILE A 114 -28.02 -32.15 -11.01
C ILE A 114 -28.49 -33.19 -10.00
N PHE A 115 -27.92 -34.40 -10.07
CA PHE A 115 -28.29 -35.53 -9.21
C PHE A 115 -29.80 -35.71 -9.09
N ARG A 116 -30.52 -35.58 -10.22
CA ARG A 116 -32.00 -35.60 -10.25
C ARG A 116 -32.56 -36.91 -9.70
N GLU A 117 -31.86 -38.00 -9.93
CA GLU A 117 -32.14 -39.33 -9.41
C GLU A 117 -32.06 -39.43 -7.88
N CYS A 118 -31.38 -38.48 -7.22
CA CYS A 118 -31.29 -38.38 -5.77
C CYS A 118 -32.27 -37.36 -5.18
N LEU A 119 -33.09 -36.68 -6.00
CA LEU A 119 -34.05 -35.70 -5.50
C LEU A 119 -35.38 -36.35 -5.15
N ILE A 120 -35.89 -36.05 -3.96
CA ILE A 120 -37.19 -36.53 -3.53
C ILE A 120 -38.27 -35.86 -4.39
N PRO A 121 -39.21 -36.63 -5.00
CA PRO A 121 -40.38 -36.06 -5.64
C PRO A 121 -41.13 -35.15 -4.67
N GLN A 122 -41.35 -33.89 -5.05
CA GLN A 122 -41.91 -32.88 -4.17
C GLN A 122 -42.66 -31.79 -4.93
N GLU A 123 -43.66 -31.20 -4.27
CA GLU A 123 -44.45 -30.08 -4.78
C GLU A 123 -44.71 -29.01 -3.71
N VAL A 124 -44.72 -27.76 -4.15
CA VAL A 124 -45.17 -26.62 -3.33
C VAL A 124 -46.68 -26.56 -3.45
N ILE A 125 -47.37 -26.66 -2.33
CA ILE A 125 -48.83 -26.61 -2.31
C ILE A 125 -49.27 -25.15 -2.44
N ARG A 126 -49.80 -24.77 -3.59
CA ARG A 126 -50.35 -23.42 -3.86
C ARG A 126 -51.87 -23.39 -3.75
N ASN A 127 -52.50 -24.51 -4.03
CA ASN A 127 -53.95 -24.70 -3.98
C ASN A 127 -54.27 -26.12 -3.49
N ARG A 128 -55.57 -26.42 -3.37
CA ARG A 128 -56.05 -27.74 -2.93
C ARG A 128 -55.71 -28.86 -3.91
N ASP A 129 -55.76 -28.57 -5.20
CA ASP A 129 -55.53 -29.57 -6.24
C ASP A 129 -54.09 -30.08 -6.20
N ASP A 130 -53.10 -29.20 -5.96
CA ASP A 130 -51.70 -29.58 -5.76
C ASP A 130 -51.55 -30.60 -4.61
N PHE A 131 -52.30 -30.40 -3.50
CA PHE A 131 -52.25 -31.30 -2.34
C PHE A 131 -52.92 -32.65 -2.62
N THR A 132 -54.13 -32.62 -3.18
CA THR A 132 -54.92 -33.83 -3.46
C THR A 132 -54.27 -34.68 -4.54
N SER A 133 -53.86 -34.05 -5.66
CA SER A 133 -53.21 -34.76 -6.77
C SER A 133 -51.91 -35.44 -6.32
N PHE A 134 -51.06 -34.77 -5.54
CA PHE A 134 -49.83 -35.39 -5.04
C PHE A 134 -50.09 -36.65 -4.18
N LEU A 135 -51.13 -36.60 -3.33
CA LEU A 135 -51.55 -37.74 -2.51
C LEU A 135 -52.19 -38.89 -3.31
N GLU A 136 -52.68 -38.62 -4.53
CA GLU A 136 -53.12 -39.65 -5.46
C GLU A 136 -51.94 -40.34 -6.15
N LEU A 137 -50.87 -39.60 -6.44
CA LEU A 137 -49.66 -40.14 -7.06
C LEU A 137 -48.80 -40.97 -6.09
N TYR A 138 -48.78 -40.64 -4.79
CA TYR A 138 -47.89 -41.30 -3.82
C TYR A 138 -48.63 -41.77 -2.55
N ASP A 139 -48.56 -43.08 -2.29
CA ASP A 139 -49.22 -43.72 -1.14
C ASP A 139 -48.66 -43.30 0.22
N TYR A 140 -47.44 -42.76 0.27
CA TYR A 140 -46.87 -42.23 1.51
C TYR A 140 -46.11 -40.94 1.26
N SER A 141 -46.54 -39.87 1.93
CA SER A 141 -46.05 -38.51 1.72
C SER A 141 -45.72 -37.82 3.04
N VAL A 142 -44.87 -36.81 2.98
CA VAL A 142 -44.49 -35.96 4.10
C VAL A 142 -44.78 -34.51 3.77
N LEU A 143 -45.60 -33.89 4.61
CA LEU A 143 -45.97 -32.49 4.53
C LEU A 143 -45.11 -31.71 5.54
N LYS A 144 -44.39 -30.69 5.05
CA LYS A 144 -43.45 -29.89 5.85
C LYS A 144 -43.68 -28.39 5.60
N PRO A 145 -43.61 -27.52 6.61
CA PRO A 145 -43.68 -26.09 6.39
C PRO A 145 -42.45 -25.59 5.62
N ILE A 146 -42.64 -24.59 4.78
CA ILE A 146 -41.56 -23.95 4.00
C ILE A 146 -40.65 -23.10 4.90
N ARG A 147 -41.19 -22.54 5.98
CA ARG A 147 -40.46 -21.75 6.99
C ARG A 147 -40.64 -22.42 8.36
N GLY A 148 -39.60 -23.09 8.86
CA GLY A 148 -39.58 -23.73 10.17
C GLY A 148 -38.19 -24.33 10.46
N ASN A 149 -37.79 -24.37 11.73
CA ASN A 149 -36.52 -24.94 12.19
C ASN A 149 -36.77 -26.20 13.04
N GLN A 150 -35.82 -27.14 13.03
CA GLN A 150 -35.75 -28.32 13.93
C GLN A 150 -36.82 -29.42 13.73
N GLY A 151 -37.51 -29.47 12.58
CA GLY A 151 -38.43 -30.56 12.26
C GLY A 151 -39.75 -30.55 13.04
N LYS A 152 -40.15 -29.39 13.57
CA LYS A 152 -41.48 -29.16 14.14
C LYS A 152 -42.51 -29.00 13.02
N GLU A 153 -43.77 -29.37 13.28
CA GLU A 153 -44.89 -29.29 12.30
C GLU A 153 -44.74 -30.19 11.04
N ILE A 154 -44.11 -31.37 11.18
CA ILE A 154 -44.03 -32.36 10.10
C ILE A 154 -45.20 -33.35 10.20
N TYR A 155 -45.96 -33.50 9.13
CA TYR A 155 -47.08 -34.45 9.04
C TYR A 155 -46.73 -35.57 8.06
N PHE A 156 -46.91 -36.82 8.46
CA PHE A 156 -46.72 -38.00 7.59
C PHE A 156 -48.08 -38.51 7.16
N ILE A 157 -48.38 -38.49 5.86
CA ILE A 157 -49.70 -38.83 5.32
C ILE A 157 -49.60 -40.12 4.51
N LYS A 158 -50.27 -41.18 4.98
CA LYS A 158 -50.29 -42.51 4.35
C LYS A 158 -51.68 -42.82 3.79
N LYS A 159 -51.75 -43.25 2.54
CA LYS A 159 -52.93 -43.79 1.88
C LYS A 159 -53.02 -45.29 2.13
N ASN A 160 -54.21 -45.77 2.53
CA ASN A 160 -54.50 -47.18 2.67
C ASN A 160 -55.97 -47.43 2.29
N ASN A 161 -56.23 -48.31 1.32
CA ASN A 161 -57.58 -48.64 0.83
C ASN A 161 -58.45 -47.40 0.55
N ASN A 162 -57.91 -46.41 -0.18
CA ASN A 162 -58.54 -45.11 -0.48
C ASN A 162 -58.87 -44.19 0.72
N LYS A 163 -58.42 -44.54 1.93
CA LYS A 163 -58.45 -43.66 3.10
C LYS A 163 -57.08 -43.06 3.35
N PHE A 164 -57.05 -41.86 3.93
CA PHE A 164 -55.81 -41.17 4.29
C PHE A 164 -55.65 -41.11 5.81
N TYR A 165 -54.43 -41.36 6.28
CA TYR A 165 -54.07 -41.30 7.69
C TYR A 165 -52.91 -40.33 7.85
N VAL A 166 -53.03 -39.41 8.81
CA VAL A 166 -51.96 -38.47 9.16
C VAL A 166 -51.33 -38.87 10.49
N ASN A 167 -50.00 -38.98 10.52
CA ASN A 167 -49.22 -39.05 11.75
C ASN A 167 -48.59 -37.68 12.04
N PHE A 168 -48.86 -37.17 13.24
CA PHE A 168 -48.32 -35.91 13.75
C PHE A 168 -47.93 -36.10 15.22
N GLU A 169 -46.68 -35.78 15.56
CA GLU A 169 -46.13 -35.92 16.92
C GLU A 169 -46.31 -37.34 17.52
N GLY A 170 -46.27 -38.38 16.68
CA GLY A 170 -46.39 -39.78 17.10
C GLY A 170 -47.82 -40.32 17.14
N GLU A 171 -48.83 -39.46 17.07
CA GLU A 171 -50.24 -39.87 16.99
C GLU A 171 -50.68 -40.04 15.54
N THR A 172 -51.32 -41.18 15.23
CA THR A 172 -51.90 -41.44 13.90
C THR A 172 -53.42 -41.29 13.94
N LYS A 173 -53.98 -40.46 13.05
CA LYS A 173 -55.43 -40.21 12.95
C LYS A 173 -55.89 -40.35 11.50
N GLU A 174 -57.11 -40.86 11.30
CA GLU A 174 -57.75 -40.88 9.98
C GLU A 174 -58.12 -39.45 9.56
N ILE A 175 -57.80 -39.08 8.32
CA ILE A 175 -58.23 -37.81 7.72
C ILE A 175 -59.63 -38.02 7.15
N ALA A 176 -60.65 -37.52 7.87
CA ALA A 176 -62.05 -37.67 7.46
C ALA A 176 -62.38 -37.00 6.11
N SER A 177 -61.71 -35.88 5.81
CA SER A 177 -61.82 -35.16 4.53
C SER A 177 -60.52 -34.42 4.25
N LEU A 178 -59.96 -34.63 3.04
CA LEU A 178 -58.76 -33.92 2.60
C LEU A 178 -59.00 -32.40 2.50
N ASP A 179 -60.21 -31.97 2.10
CA ASP A 179 -60.59 -30.55 2.04
C ASP A 179 -60.55 -29.90 3.43
N ASN A 180 -61.13 -30.57 4.43
CA ASN A 180 -61.13 -30.05 5.79
C ASN A 180 -59.71 -30.01 6.37
N PHE A 181 -58.90 -31.04 6.10
CA PHE A 181 -57.49 -31.04 6.52
C PHE A 181 -56.71 -29.89 5.86
N TYR A 182 -56.91 -29.66 4.56
CA TYR A 182 -56.29 -28.54 3.86
C TYR A 182 -56.69 -27.21 4.49
N ASP A 183 -57.99 -26.99 4.72
CA ASP A 183 -58.50 -25.73 5.27
C ASP A 183 -58.02 -25.46 6.70
N GLN A 184 -57.83 -26.51 7.51
CA GLN A 184 -57.39 -26.36 8.90
C GLN A 184 -55.86 -26.27 9.06
N VAL A 185 -55.10 -27.03 8.27
CA VAL A 185 -53.65 -27.21 8.47
C VAL A 185 -52.82 -26.41 7.46
N ILE A 186 -53.25 -26.39 6.19
CA ILE A 186 -52.45 -25.88 5.07
C ILE A 186 -52.85 -24.45 4.69
N ARG A 187 -54.15 -24.12 4.69
CA ARG A 187 -54.66 -22.84 4.19
C ARG A 187 -54.07 -21.65 4.93
N GLY A 188 -53.58 -20.67 4.16
CA GLY A 188 -52.94 -19.47 4.68
C GLY A 188 -51.50 -19.69 5.18
N ARG A 189 -50.97 -20.91 5.08
CA ARG A 189 -49.59 -21.27 5.37
C ARG A 189 -48.90 -21.83 4.12
N ASN A 190 -47.58 -21.80 4.13
CA ASN A 190 -46.76 -22.25 3.00
C ASN A 190 -46.18 -23.63 3.32
N PHE A 191 -46.63 -24.67 2.61
CA PHE A 191 -46.19 -26.05 2.80
C PHE A 191 -45.58 -26.64 1.53
N ILE A 192 -44.69 -27.60 1.73
CA ILE A 192 -44.20 -28.52 0.70
C ILE A 192 -44.67 -29.94 1.06
N ILE A 193 -45.12 -30.68 0.05
CA ILE A 193 -45.37 -32.12 0.17
C ILE A 193 -44.29 -32.87 -0.61
N GLN A 194 -43.76 -33.93 0.00
CA GLN A 194 -42.68 -34.75 -0.55
C GLN A 194 -43.07 -36.23 -0.46
N LYS A 195 -42.62 -37.06 -1.41
CA LYS A 195 -42.71 -38.52 -1.24
C LYS A 195 -41.95 -38.95 0.03
N TYR A 196 -42.54 -39.81 0.85
CA TYR A 196 -41.84 -40.36 2.01
C TYR A 196 -40.73 -41.32 1.55
N ILE A 197 -39.52 -41.11 2.09
CA ILE A 197 -38.38 -42.00 1.89
C ILE A 197 -38.16 -42.78 3.18
N GLU A 198 -38.26 -44.10 3.09
CA GLU A 198 -38.05 -45.00 4.23
C GLU A 198 -36.56 -45.15 4.56
N SER A 199 -36.03 -44.15 5.27
CA SER A 199 -34.65 -44.12 5.77
C SER A 199 -34.61 -44.56 7.24
N THR A 200 -34.93 -45.83 7.50
CA THR A 200 -35.01 -46.44 8.83
C THR A 200 -34.05 -47.62 8.96
N THR A 201 -33.47 -47.85 10.13
CA THR A 201 -32.63 -49.02 10.42
C THR A 201 -33.44 -50.33 10.34
N ILE A 202 -32.76 -51.48 10.41
CA ILE A 202 -33.44 -52.80 10.46
C ILE A 202 -34.39 -52.94 11.66
N HIS A 203 -34.24 -52.10 12.68
CA HIS A 203 -35.10 -52.07 13.87
C HIS A 203 -36.11 -50.90 13.83
N GLY A 204 -36.27 -50.25 12.68
CA GLY A 204 -37.27 -49.19 12.48
C GLY A 204 -36.84 -47.78 12.92
N ALA A 205 -35.67 -47.61 13.55
CA ALA A 205 -35.20 -46.29 13.98
C ALA A 205 -34.81 -45.42 12.77
N PRO A 206 -35.25 -44.15 12.65
CA PRO A 206 -34.88 -43.30 11.52
C PRO A 206 -33.38 -42.99 11.51
N PHE A 207 -32.80 -42.87 10.32
CA PHE A 207 -31.42 -42.40 10.16
C PHE A 207 -31.27 -41.46 8.96
N ASP A 208 -30.23 -40.63 9.01
CA ASP A 208 -29.72 -39.88 7.87
C ASP A 208 -28.18 -39.96 7.82
N ILE A 209 -27.63 -39.87 6.62
CA ILE A 209 -26.20 -39.77 6.37
C ILE A 209 -25.87 -38.29 6.23
N ARG A 210 -25.11 -37.77 7.19
CA ARG A 210 -24.63 -36.39 7.18
C ARG A 210 -23.25 -36.35 6.52
N VAL A 211 -23.14 -35.57 5.45
CA VAL A 211 -21.90 -35.28 4.73
C VAL A 211 -21.47 -33.84 5.01
N HIS A 212 -20.23 -33.66 5.45
CA HIS A 212 -19.58 -32.35 5.64
C HIS A 212 -18.47 -32.17 4.62
N VAL A 213 -18.61 -31.17 3.78
CA VAL A 213 -17.58 -30.77 2.82
C VAL A 213 -17.26 -29.30 3.01
N GLN A 214 -15.99 -28.94 2.82
CA GLN A 214 -15.55 -27.55 2.86
C GLN A 214 -14.37 -27.33 1.92
N ARG A 215 -14.05 -26.06 1.66
CA ARG A 215 -12.85 -25.68 0.94
C ARG A 215 -11.61 -25.79 1.84
N ASN A 216 -10.52 -26.27 1.28
CA ASN A 216 -9.21 -26.31 1.94
C ASN A 216 -8.33 -25.09 1.57
N GLY A 217 -7.10 -25.03 2.09
CA GLY A 217 -6.13 -23.96 1.76
C GLY A 217 -5.67 -23.88 0.29
N GLN A 218 -6.17 -24.75 -0.59
CA GLN A 218 -5.94 -24.70 -2.03
C GLN A 218 -7.22 -24.36 -2.80
N ASN A 219 -8.26 -23.91 -2.09
CA ASN A 219 -9.59 -23.61 -2.64
C ASN A 219 -10.29 -24.83 -3.29
N LYS A 220 -9.96 -26.05 -2.85
CA LYS A 220 -10.58 -27.29 -3.35
C LYS A 220 -11.56 -27.84 -2.33
N TRP A 221 -12.67 -28.39 -2.83
CA TRP A 221 -13.62 -29.13 -2.00
C TRP A 221 -12.98 -30.40 -1.44
N VAL A 222 -13.10 -30.60 -0.14
CA VAL A 222 -12.67 -31.80 0.57
C VAL A 222 -13.77 -32.30 1.49
N ASN A 223 -13.87 -33.62 1.65
CA ASN A 223 -14.75 -34.25 2.64
C ASN A 223 -14.10 -34.17 4.02
N THR A 224 -14.68 -33.35 4.90
CA THR A 224 -14.23 -33.21 6.29
C THR A 224 -14.69 -34.40 7.13
N LYS A 225 -15.96 -34.78 6.99
CA LYS A 225 -16.54 -35.89 7.76
C LYS A 225 -17.80 -36.41 7.07
N THR A 226 -17.98 -37.73 7.10
CA THR A 226 -19.25 -38.37 6.77
C THR A 226 -19.62 -39.35 7.86
N TYR A 227 -20.83 -39.23 8.39
CA TYR A 227 -21.31 -40.06 9.49
C TYR A 227 -22.82 -40.26 9.42
N VAL A 228 -23.31 -41.31 10.07
CA VAL A 228 -24.75 -41.60 10.15
C VAL A 228 -25.27 -41.09 11.47
N ARG A 229 -26.40 -40.39 11.43
CA ARG A 229 -27.17 -39.98 12.61
C ARG A 229 -28.36 -40.91 12.74
N VAL A 230 -28.54 -41.54 13.90
CA VAL A 230 -29.64 -42.47 14.16
C VAL A 230 -30.50 -41.90 15.29
N GLY A 231 -31.79 -41.73 15.04
CA GLY A 231 -32.78 -41.30 16.04
C GLY A 231 -33.22 -42.46 16.95
N THR A 232 -34.08 -42.15 17.92
CA THR A 232 -34.71 -43.16 18.78
C THR A 232 -35.93 -43.78 18.08
N SER A 233 -36.29 -45.02 18.43
CA SER A 233 -37.39 -45.78 17.80
C SER A 233 -38.79 -45.21 18.03
N GLU A 234 -38.94 -44.22 18.91
CA GLU A 234 -40.21 -43.52 19.20
C GLU A 234 -40.40 -42.26 18.35
N GLY A 235 -39.37 -41.78 17.66
CA GLY A 235 -39.42 -40.59 16.80
C GLY A 235 -39.38 -40.94 15.31
N MET A 236 -40.13 -40.20 14.48
CA MET A 236 -40.15 -40.37 13.02
C MET A 236 -39.03 -39.58 12.29
N THR A 237 -38.13 -38.92 13.04
CA THR A 237 -36.98 -38.15 12.51
C THR A 237 -35.70 -38.47 13.28
N ALA A 238 -34.55 -38.43 12.60
CA ALA A 238 -33.23 -38.71 13.18
C ALA A 238 -32.65 -37.51 13.94
N ASN A 239 -33.42 -36.94 14.87
CA ASN A 239 -32.97 -35.80 15.68
C ASN A 239 -32.03 -36.26 16.81
N ILE A 240 -30.75 -35.88 16.74
CA ILE A 240 -29.74 -36.17 17.78
C ILE A 240 -30.10 -35.50 19.11
N ALA A 241 -30.74 -34.33 19.08
CA ALA A 241 -31.09 -33.56 20.28
C ALA A 241 -32.04 -34.29 21.25
N THR A 242 -32.72 -35.36 20.80
CA THR A 242 -33.65 -36.17 21.60
C THR A 242 -33.05 -37.52 22.04
N GLY A 243 -31.71 -37.67 22.03
CA GLY A 243 -31.02 -38.87 22.53
C GLY A 243 -30.54 -39.86 21.46
N GLY A 244 -30.43 -39.42 20.20
CA GLY A 244 -29.89 -40.23 19.10
C GLY A 244 -28.35 -40.39 19.13
N GLY A 245 -27.82 -41.33 18.34
CA GLY A 245 -26.39 -41.66 18.27
C GLY A 245 -25.75 -41.38 16.90
N ILE A 246 -24.40 -41.36 16.86
CA ILE A 246 -23.62 -41.28 15.62
C ILE A 246 -22.97 -42.63 15.33
N ALA A 247 -23.00 -43.08 14.07
CA ALA A 247 -22.34 -44.29 13.61
C ALA A 247 -21.35 -44.02 12.46
N ASN A 248 -20.33 -44.86 12.36
CA ASN A 248 -19.41 -44.86 11.22
C ASN A 248 -20.14 -45.24 9.93
N VAL A 249 -20.06 -44.39 8.91
CA VAL A 249 -20.82 -44.53 7.67
C VAL A 249 -20.51 -45.82 6.91
N ILE A 250 -19.23 -46.22 6.84
CA ILE A 250 -18.81 -47.42 6.11
C ILE A 250 -19.37 -48.66 6.78
N SER A 251 -19.21 -48.76 8.10
CA SER A 251 -19.66 -49.91 8.88
C SER A 251 -21.19 -50.03 8.84
N PHE A 252 -21.89 -48.90 8.96
CA PHE A 252 -23.34 -48.86 8.89
C PHE A 252 -23.87 -49.28 7.51
N ILE A 253 -23.33 -48.73 6.43
CA ILE A 253 -23.77 -49.06 5.06
C ILE A 253 -23.50 -50.53 4.74
N LYS A 254 -22.32 -51.07 5.11
CA LYS A 254 -22.01 -52.50 4.95
C LYS A 254 -22.99 -53.40 5.69
N SER A 255 -23.33 -53.05 6.94
CA SER A 255 -24.26 -53.82 7.74
C SER A 255 -25.69 -53.77 7.19
N ARG A 256 -26.15 -52.61 6.71
CA ARG A 256 -27.53 -52.40 6.25
C ARG A 256 -27.77 -52.99 4.86
N TYR A 257 -26.89 -52.69 3.91
CA TYR A 257 -27.12 -52.95 2.49
C TYR A 257 -26.47 -54.23 2.00
N LYS A 258 -25.63 -54.88 2.82
CA LYS A 258 -24.97 -56.16 2.54
C LYS A 258 -24.31 -56.15 1.16
N GLU A 259 -24.78 -56.95 0.22
CA GLU A 259 -24.23 -57.06 -1.13
C GLU A 259 -24.28 -55.74 -1.93
N LYS A 260 -25.30 -54.90 -1.69
CA LYS A 260 -25.44 -53.59 -2.34
C LYS A 260 -24.53 -52.51 -1.74
N ALA A 261 -23.84 -52.77 -0.63
CA ALA A 261 -23.12 -51.76 0.14
C ALA A 261 -22.04 -51.02 -0.67
N ASN A 262 -21.33 -51.72 -1.56
CA ASN A 262 -20.28 -51.12 -2.38
C ASN A 262 -20.86 -50.11 -3.38
N ASP A 263 -22.03 -50.39 -3.97
CA ASP A 263 -22.71 -49.45 -4.87
C ASP A 263 -23.23 -48.23 -4.12
N VAL A 264 -23.79 -48.41 -2.91
CA VAL A 264 -24.24 -47.29 -2.07
C VAL A 264 -23.06 -46.40 -1.70
N LEU A 265 -21.92 -46.98 -1.29
CA LEU A 265 -20.70 -46.22 -0.97
C LEU A 265 -20.14 -45.49 -2.19
N ARG A 266 -20.17 -46.11 -3.36
CA ARG A 266 -19.74 -45.48 -4.62
C ARG A 266 -20.61 -44.27 -4.96
N LYS A 267 -21.94 -44.41 -4.94
CA LYS A 267 -22.89 -43.32 -5.16
C LYS A 267 -22.71 -42.19 -4.14
N LEU A 268 -22.52 -42.54 -2.86
CA LEU A 268 -22.25 -41.57 -1.79
C LEU A 268 -20.98 -40.78 -2.06
N ASN A 269 -19.90 -41.44 -2.49
CA ASN A 269 -18.64 -40.80 -2.83
C ASN A 269 -18.77 -39.90 -4.08
N GLU A 270 -19.46 -40.37 -5.12
CA GLU A 270 -19.75 -39.57 -6.32
C GLU A 270 -20.51 -38.28 -5.95
N LEU A 271 -21.58 -38.40 -5.15
CA LEU A 271 -22.35 -37.24 -4.67
C LEU A 271 -21.46 -36.31 -3.84
N THR A 272 -20.69 -36.85 -2.89
CA THR A 272 -19.83 -36.06 -2.00
C THR A 272 -18.76 -35.26 -2.77
N ASN A 273 -18.18 -35.84 -3.81
CA ASN A 273 -17.07 -35.22 -4.56
C ASN A 273 -17.54 -34.24 -5.64
N HIS A 274 -18.69 -34.49 -6.26
CA HIS A 274 -19.14 -33.72 -7.43
C HIS A 274 -20.22 -32.69 -7.11
N LEU A 275 -21.14 -32.98 -6.18
CA LEU A 275 -22.24 -32.07 -5.84
C LEU A 275 -21.75 -30.67 -5.45
N PRO A 276 -20.72 -30.48 -4.59
CA PRO A 276 -20.33 -29.14 -4.15
C PRO A 276 -19.83 -28.25 -5.30
N THR A 277 -19.06 -28.84 -6.24
CA THR A 277 -18.52 -28.14 -7.41
C THR A 277 -19.62 -27.73 -8.37
N GLN A 278 -20.60 -28.61 -8.63
CA GLN A 278 -21.75 -28.30 -9.47
C GLN A 278 -22.67 -27.28 -8.79
N PHE A 279 -22.86 -27.39 -7.48
CA PHE A 279 -23.74 -26.52 -6.70
C PHE A 279 -23.21 -25.08 -6.60
N GLN A 280 -21.89 -24.89 -6.55
CA GLN A 280 -21.24 -23.58 -6.57
C GLN A 280 -21.66 -22.73 -7.79
N GLN A 281 -21.95 -23.35 -8.93
CA GLN A 281 -22.24 -22.63 -10.18
C GLN A 281 -23.49 -21.74 -10.10
N PHE A 282 -24.38 -21.98 -9.13
CA PHE A 282 -25.61 -21.21 -8.92
C PHE A 282 -25.44 -19.99 -8.01
N TYR A 283 -24.23 -19.78 -7.48
CA TYR A 283 -23.95 -18.71 -6.54
C TYR A 283 -22.77 -17.89 -7.07
N SER A 284 -23.00 -16.58 -7.17
CA SER A 284 -21.97 -15.62 -7.61
C SER A 284 -20.83 -15.45 -6.60
N GLN A 285 -21.10 -15.77 -5.33
CA GLN A 285 -20.12 -15.74 -4.25
C GLN A 285 -19.66 -17.17 -3.93
N ASP A 286 -18.42 -17.30 -3.49
CA ASP A 286 -17.86 -18.59 -3.10
C ASP A 286 -18.63 -19.17 -1.91
N ILE A 287 -19.12 -20.40 -2.09
CA ILE A 287 -19.58 -21.23 -0.99
C ILE A 287 -18.35 -21.92 -0.41
N ASP A 288 -18.20 -21.84 0.89
CA ASP A 288 -17.03 -22.28 1.61
C ASP A 288 -17.22 -23.64 2.32
N ALA A 289 -18.44 -23.96 2.73
CA ALA A 289 -18.80 -25.24 3.35
C ALA A 289 -20.26 -25.63 3.10
N LEU A 290 -20.52 -26.94 2.98
CA LEU A 290 -21.85 -27.53 2.85
C LEU A 290 -22.04 -28.68 3.85
N GLY A 291 -23.20 -28.69 4.48
CA GLY A 291 -23.78 -29.88 5.10
C GLY A 291 -24.83 -30.46 4.16
N ILE A 292 -24.74 -31.74 3.86
CA ILE A 292 -25.71 -32.45 3.03
C ILE A 292 -26.30 -33.57 3.88
N ASP A 293 -27.63 -33.56 4.02
CA ASP A 293 -28.39 -34.62 4.66
C ASP A 293 -28.95 -35.57 3.61
N LEU A 294 -28.62 -36.85 3.72
CA LEU A 294 -29.08 -37.88 2.79
C LEU A 294 -29.89 -38.94 3.54
N GLY A 295 -31.02 -39.34 2.98
CA GLY A 295 -31.72 -40.58 3.34
C GLY A 295 -31.26 -41.74 2.46
N GLY A 296 -31.37 -42.96 2.99
CA GLY A 296 -31.15 -44.19 2.23
C GLY A 296 -32.36 -45.12 2.31
N ASP A 297 -33.04 -45.36 1.19
CA ASP A 297 -34.17 -46.29 1.17
C ASP A 297 -33.73 -47.75 1.35
N ALA A 298 -34.67 -48.69 1.36
CA ALA A 298 -34.40 -50.13 1.50
C ALA A 298 -33.59 -50.71 0.32
N ASP A 299 -33.67 -50.10 -0.86
CA ASP A 299 -32.98 -50.56 -2.06
C ASP A 299 -31.55 -50.04 -2.21
N GLY A 300 -31.16 -49.09 -1.37
CA GLY A 300 -29.84 -48.45 -1.42
C GLY A 300 -29.80 -47.23 -2.33
N ASN A 301 -30.95 -46.65 -2.70
CA ASN A 301 -30.95 -45.34 -3.35
C ASN A 301 -30.77 -44.24 -2.31
N LEU A 302 -29.97 -43.24 -2.68
CA LEU A 302 -29.68 -42.09 -1.83
C LEU A 302 -30.57 -40.92 -2.23
N TRP A 303 -31.15 -40.26 -1.22
CA TRP A 303 -32.12 -39.19 -1.40
C TRP A 303 -31.69 -37.94 -0.63
N ILE A 304 -31.53 -36.81 -1.31
CA ILE A 304 -31.12 -35.55 -0.69
C ILE A 304 -32.30 -34.96 0.10
N PHE A 305 -32.15 -34.90 1.43
CA PHE A 305 -33.14 -34.33 2.34
C PHE A 305 -32.99 -32.82 2.47
N GLU A 306 -31.75 -32.35 2.60
CA GLU A 306 -31.43 -30.95 2.80
C GLU A 306 -29.96 -30.64 2.46
N ILE A 307 -29.72 -29.40 2.03
CA ILE A 307 -28.38 -28.83 1.85
C ILE A 307 -28.35 -27.48 2.56
N ASN A 308 -27.40 -27.31 3.48
CA ASN A 308 -27.24 -26.10 4.28
C ASN A 308 -25.80 -25.59 4.26
N SER A 309 -25.62 -24.26 4.32
CA SER A 309 -24.31 -23.67 4.61
C SER A 309 -24.01 -23.73 6.10
N PHE A 310 -22.73 -23.59 6.45
CA PHE A 310 -22.24 -23.58 7.82
C PHE A 310 -22.73 -24.77 8.67
N PRO A 311 -22.37 -26.00 8.30
CA PRO A 311 -22.86 -27.16 9.03
C PRO A 311 -22.22 -27.27 10.42
N GLY A 312 -22.97 -27.78 11.40
CA GLY A 312 -22.51 -27.89 12.79
C GLY A 312 -21.41 -28.96 12.96
N THR A 313 -20.40 -28.69 13.78
CA THR A 313 -19.17 -29.51 13.84
C THR A 313 -19.02 -30.31 15.13
N GLN A 314 -20.12 -30.54 15.84
CA GLN A 314 -20.11 -31.25 17.12
C GLN A 314 -19.44 -32.62 16.95
N PHE A 315 -18.50 -32.94 17.85
CA PHE A 315 -17.72 -34.19 17.91
C PHE A 315 -16.51 -34.29 16.98
N PHE A 316 -16.21 -33.27 16.16
CA PHE A 316 -15.04 -33.26 15.27
C PHE A 316 -14.50 -31.83 15.02
N GLU A 317 -14.64 -30.94 16.01
CA GLU A 317 -14.27 -29.52 15.87
C GLU A 317 -12.80 -29.30 15.49
N LEU A 318 -11.88 -30.15 15.96
CA LEU A 318 -10.46 -30.05 15.61
C LEU A 318 -10.18 -30.45 14.15
N ASP A 319 -10.79 -31.55 13.68
CA ASP A 319 -10.66 -32.01 12.29
C ASP A 319 -11.14 -30.91 11.32
N GLU A 320 -12.26 -30.25 11.66
CA GLU A 320 -12.77 -29.14 10.89
C GLU A 320 -11.85 -27.92 10.93
N ALA A 321 -11.38 -27.54 12.13
CA ALA A 321 -10.53 -26.36 12.32
C ALA A 321 -9.22 -26.43 11.52
N ILE A 322 -8.59 -27.62 11.41
CA ILE A 322 -7.36 -27.82 10.62
C ILE A 322 -7.57 -27.38 9.16
N ILE A 323 -8.65 -27.83 8.54
CA ILE A 323 -8.95 -27.50 7.15
C ILE A 323 -9.40 -26.04 7.02
N ARG A 324 -10.24 -25.59 7.97
CA ARG A 324 -10.83 -24.25 7.96
C ARG A 324 -9.77 -23.16 8.09
N ILE A 325 -8.81 -23.30 9.00
CA ILE A 325 -7.74 -22.32 9.22
C ILE A 325 -6.87 -22.17 7.96
N GLU A 326 -6.51 -23.26 7.29
CA GLU A 326 -5.77 -23.19 6.03
C GLU A 326 -6.58 -22.50 4.91
N TYR A 327 -7.90 -22.70 4.87
CA TYR A 327 -8.76 -21.94 3.95
C TYR A 327 -8.84 -20.45 4.30
N LEU A 328 -8.88 -20.08 5.58
CA LEU A 328 -8.85 -18.69 6.00
C LEU A 328 -7.53 -17.99 5.62
N LYS A 329 -6.40 -18.71 5.69
CA LYS A 329 -5.11 -18.23 5.17
C LYS A 329 -5.15 -18.02 3.66
N TYR A 330 -5.67 -19.00 2.91
CA TYR A 330 -5.88 -18.85 1.47
C TYR A 330 -6.72 -17.62 1.13
N LEU A 331 -7.83 -17.40 1.85
CA LEU A 331 -8.69 -16.24 1.66
C LEU A 331 -7.97 -14.95 1.98
N HIS A 332 -7.23 -14.90 3.09
CA HIS A 332 -6.41 -13.75 3.44
C HIS A 332 -5.43 -13.39 2.32
N ASP A 333 -4.67 -14.35 1.82
CA ASP A 333 -3.69 -14.13 0.76
C ASP A 333 -4.36 -13.74 -0.56
N ARG A 334 -5.51 -14.34 -0.88
CA ARG A 334 -6.33 -13.97 -2.04
C ARG A 334 -6.87 -12.56 -1.93
N GLU A 335 -7.41 -12.15 -0.78
CA GLU A 335 -8.00 -10.82 -0.58
C GLU A 335 -6.92 -9.74 -0.46
N ILE A 336 -5.74 -10.05 0.06
CA ILE A 336 -4.53 -9.22 -0.12
C ILE A 336 -4.23 -9.11 -1.61
N GLY A 337 -4.18 -10.23 -2.34
CA GLY A 337 -3.98 -10.27 -3.78
C GLY A 337 -5.05 -9.49 -4.57
N LYS A 338 -6.31 -9.46 -4.11
CA LYS A 338 -7.40 -8.68 -4.73
C LYS A 338 -7.34 -7.20 -4.40
N LYS A 339 -7.01 -6.82 -3.16
CA LYS A 339 -6.69 -5.43 -2.82
C LYS A 339 -5.50 -4.95 -3.65
N ASN A 340 -4.53 -5.83 -3.90
CA ASN A 340 -3.43 -5.60 -4.83
C ASN A 340 -3.84 -5.74 -6.32
N ASN A 341 -5.02 -6.29 -6.66
CA ASN A 341 -5.53 -6.37 -8.04
C ASN A 341 -6.54 -5.26 -8.40
N LEU A 342 -7.17 -4.60 -7.43
CA LEU A 342 -7.82 -3.29 -7.66
C LEU A 342 -6.76 -2.25 -8.05
N VAL A 343 -5.51 -2.45 -7.62
CA VAL A 343 -4.32 -1.76 -8.16
C VAL A 343 -3.99 -2.21 -9.60
N ASN A 344 -4.37 -3.43 -10.04
CA ASN A 344 -4.07 -4.01 -11.37
C ASN A 344 -5.14 -3.84 -12.46
N LEU A 345 -6.27 -3.15 -12.26
CA LEU A 345 -7.14 -2.78 -13.40
C LEU A 345 -6.40 -1.90 -14.41
N TYR A 346 -5.30 -1.28 -13.98
CA TYR A 346 -4.18 -0.96 -14.83
C TYR A 346 -2.96 -1.73 -14.33
N ASN A 347 -2.35 -2.55 -15.19
CA ASN A 347 -0.98 -2.98 -14.94
C ASN A 347 -0.14 -1.70 -14.85
N LEU A 348 0.21 -1.25 -13.65
CA LEU A 348 0.98 -0.02 -13.45
C LEU A 348 2.21 -0.04 -14.38
N ASN A 349 2.85 -1.20 -14.54
CA ASN A 349 3.96 -1.40 -15.47
C ASN A 349 3.63 -1.09 -16.95
N GLU A 350 2.41 -1.34 -17.43
CA GLU A 350 1.96 -0.95 -18.78
C GLU A 350 1.71 0.56 -18.90
N LEU A 351 1.24 1.22 -17.84
CA LEU A 351 1.25 2.69 -17.79
C LEU A 351 2.68 3.20 -17.93
N TRP A 352 3.62 2.74 -17.09
CA TRP A 352 4.98 3.30 -17.00
C TRP A 352 5.90 3.00 -18.19
N ASP A 353 5.50 2.06 -19.05
CA ASP A 353 6.12 1.79 -20.34
C ASP A 353 5.66 2.78 -21.44
N SER A 354 4.56 3.51 -21.21
CA SER A 354 4.19 4.65 -22.03
C SER A 354 4.92 5.90 -21.54
N ASN A 355 5.27 6.83 -22.44
CA ASN A 355 5.97 8.08 -22.12
C ASN A 355 5.09 9.02 -21.26
N LEU A 356 4.85 8.64 -19.99
CA LEU A 356 4.01 9.37 -19.05
C LEU A 356 4.82 10.41 -18.30
N VAL A 357 4.19 11.55 -18.03
CA VAL A 357 4.71 12.54 -17.09
C VAL A 357 3.87 12.47 -15.82
N ILE A 358 4.53 12.39 -14.67
CA ILE A 358 3.86 12.36 -13.37
C ILE A 358 3.86 13.76 -12.75
N ASP A 359 2.68 14.33 -12.53
CA ASP A 359 2.48 15.57 -11.74
C ASP A 359 3.05 16.85 -12.39
N SER A 360 2.76 18.02 -11.77
CA SER A 360 3.13 19.45 -11.92
C SER A 360 3.62 20.04 -13.24
N GLN A 361 4.27 19.26 -14.08
CA GLN A 361 4.65 19.60 -15.45
C GLN A 361 3.69 18.92 -16.41
N ILE A 362 2.48 19.47 -16.55
CA ILE A 362 1.57 18.99 -17.58
C ILE A 362 2.24 19.18 -18.93
N ASN A 363 2.39 18.08 -19.64
CA ASN A 363 2.95 18.08 -20.96
C ASN A 363 1.81 17.89 -21.95
N ASN A 364 1.46 18.96 -22.66
CA ASN A 364 0.37 18.93 -23.65
C ASN A 364 0.61 17.94 -24.80
N ASN A 365 1.83 17.43 -24.97
CA ASN A 365 2.20 16.47 -26.02
C ASN A 365 2.36 15.03 -25.49
N LYS A 366 2.05 14.78 -24.22
CA LYS A 366 2.16 13.45 -23.59
C LYS A 366 0.92 13.15 -22.75
N LYS A 367 0.71 11.87 -22.49
CA LYS A 367 -0.27 11.39 -21.52
C LYS A 367 0.26 11.69 -20.11
N ASN A 368 -0.55 12.33 -19.26
CA ASN A 368 -0.14 12.73 -17.91
C ASN A 368 -0.84 11.87 -16.85
N VAL A 369 -0.11 11.51 -15.79
CA VAL A 369 -0.67 10.88 -14.59
C VAL A 369 -0.56 11.84 -13.43
N ALA A 370 -1.70 12.17 -12.82
CA ALA A 370 -1.73 13.01 -11.64
C ALA A 370 -1.62 12.15 -10.38
N VAL A 371 -0.72 12.50 -9.46
CA VAL A 371 -0.71 11.91 -8.11
C VAL A 371 -1.38 12.90 -7.18
N LEU A 372 -2.57 12.57 -6.71
CA LEU A 372 -3.36 13.46 -5.88
C LEU A 372 -2.78 13.54 -4.45
N ARG A 373 -2.73 14.75 -3.92
CA ARG A 373 -2.39 15.05 -2.52
C ARG A 373 -3.54 14.64 -1.60
N SER A 374 -3.19 14.01 -0.48
CA SER A 374 -4.17 13.46 0.48
C SER A 374 -4.20 14.28 1.75
N SER A 375 -5.20 14.05 2.61
CA SER A 375 -5.36 14.80 3.86
C SER A 375 -4.14 14.67 4.81
N HIS A 376 -3.46 13.54 4.75
CA HIS A 376 -2.36 13.16 5.63
C HIS A 376 -0.96 13.28 4.99
N SER A 377 -0.86 13.69 3.71
CA SER A 377 0.41 13.84 3.01
C SER A 377 0.43 15.11 2.16
N LYS A 378 1.53 15.89 2.22
CA LYS A 378 1.73 17.07 1.36
C LYS A 378 2.20 16.71 -0.05
N VAL A 379 2.37 15.42 -0.33
CA VAL A 379 2.93 14.90 -1.56
C VAL A 379 1.87 14.81 -2.65
N GLY A 380 2.15 15.40 -3.82
CA GLY A 380 1.25 15.39 -4.99
C GLY A 380 0.64 16.75 -5.36
N VAL A 381 -0.22 16.75 -6.38
CA VAL A 381 -1.04 17.90 -6.82
C VAL A 381 -2.33 18.03 -6.02
N THR A 382 -2.87 19.24 -5.98
CA THR A 382 -4.17 19.51 -5.35
C THR A 382 -5.33 19.10 -6.27
N GLU A 383 -6.50 18.86 -5.69
CA GLU A 383 -7.72 18.64 -6.49
C GLU A 383 -8.03 19.83 -7.42
N LYS A 384 -7.72 21.07 -6.98
CA LYS A 384 -7.87 22.27 -7.79
C LYS A 384 -7.04 22.18 -9.08
N PHE A 385 -5.79 21.75 -8.97
CA PHE A 385 -4.91 21.59 -10.13
C PHE A 385 -5.44 20.54 -11.11
N ILE A 386 -5.98 19.42 -10.59
CA ILE A 386 -6.57 18.37 -11.43
C ILE A 386 -7.76 18.92 -12.21
N LYS A 387 -8.64 19.69 -11.56
CA LYS A 387 -9.81 20.32 -12.22
C LYS A 387 -9.42 21.34 -13.29
N GLU A 388 -8.32 22.06 -13.09
CA GLU A 388 -7.83 23.04 -14.07
C GLU A 388 -7.21 22.39 -15.33
N HIS A 389 -6.97 21.07 -15.33
CA HIS A 389 -6.21 20.38 -16.36
C HIS A 389 -6.71 18.97 -16.67
N ASP A 390 -7.97 18.67 -16.36
CA ASP A 390 -8.60 17.36 -16.50
C ASP A 390 -8.50 16.79 -17.93
N ASP A 391 -8.63 17.65 -18.94
CA ASP A 391 -8.48 17.30 -20.36
C ASP A 391 -7.11 16.67 -20.71
N ASN A 392 -6.07 16.97 -19.93
CA ASN A 392 -4.70 16.49 -20.17
C ASN A 392 -4.29 15.34 -19.25
N ILE A 393 -5.13 14.96 -18.29
CA ILE A 393 -4.85 13.91 -17.30
C ILE A 393 -5.48 12.60 -17.79
N GLU A 394 -4.65 11.58 -17.96
CA GLU A 394 -5.14 10.25 -18.34
C GLU A 394 -5.58 9.44 -17.12
N PHE A 395 -4.81 9.51 -16.03
CA PHE A 395 -5.04 8.77 -14.79
C PHE A 395 -4.78 9.61 -13.55
N ILE A 396 -5.51 9.31 -12.49
CA ILE A 396 -5.31 9.89 -11.16
C ILE A 396 -4.92 8.76 -10.21
N ILE A 397 -3.76 8.88 -9.58
CA ILE A 397 -3.32 7.99 -8.49
C ILE A 397 -3.63 8.69 -7.16
N CYS A 398 -4.37 8.04 -6.28
CA CYS A 398 -4.74 8.56 -4.97
C CYS A 398 -4.75 7.43 -3.93
N ASP A 399 -4.70 7.75 -2.64
CA ASP A 399 -4.90 6.79 -1.54
C ASP A 399 -6.15 7.08 -0.69
N GLU A 400 -6.83 8.19 -1.01
CA GLU A 400 -8.15 8.57 -0.54
C GLU A 400 -9.03 8.82 -1.76
N LYS A 401 -10.32 8.46 -1.70
CA LYS A 401 -11.23 8.70 -2.84
C LYS A 401 -11.36 10.21 -3.06
N PRO A 402 -11.06 10.71 -4.28
CA PRO A 402 -11.05 12.14 -4.53
C PRO A 402 -12.47 12.70 -4.65
N ILE A 403 -12.68 13.97 -4.28
CA ILE A 403 -13.97 14.66 -4.40
C ILE A 403 -13.94 15.52 -5.68
N ILE A 404 -13.80 14.84 -6.80
CA ILE A 404 -13.69 15.43 -8.14
C ILE A 404 -14.60 14.68 -9.12
N ASP A 405 -15.12 15.40 -10.11
CA ASP A 405 -15.84 14.80 -11.23
C ASP A 405 -14.81 14.30 -12.25
N PHE A 406 -14.42 13.04 -12.15
CA PHE A 406 -13.45 12.40 -13.03
C PHE A 406 -13.86 10.94 -13.28
N PRO A 407 -13.65 10.36 -14.48
CA PRO A 407 -14.12 9.02 -14.79
C PRO A 407 -13.57 7.98 -13.80
N GLU A 408 -14.44 7.22 -13.12
CA GLU A 408 -14.03 6.26 -12.07
C GLU A 408 -13.05 5.22 -12.58
N ASN A 409 -13.16 4.82 -13.86
CA ASN A 409 -12.24 3.89 -14.51
C ASN A 409 -10.85 4.48 -14.83
N LYS A 410 -10.61 5.76 -14.51
CA LYS A 410 -9.31 6.44 -14.62
C LYS A 410 -8.73 6.83 -13.25
N ILE A 411 -9.39 6.45 -12.17
CA ILE A 411 -8.91 6.68 -10.80
C ILE A 411 -8.29 5.39 -10.27
N ILE A 412 -7.03 5.46 -9.89
CA ILE A 412 -6.22 4.38 -9.30
C ILE A 412 -6.14 4.67 -7.80
N LEU A 413 -6.99 4.01 -7.02
CA LEU A 413 -7.01 4.11 -5.56
C LEU A 413 -6.06 3.06 -4.95
N LEU A 414 -5.01 3.51 -4.29
CA LEU A 414 -3.97 2.72 -3.66
C LEU A 414 -4.13 2.76 -2.13
N LYS A 415 -3.60 1.76 -1.42
CA LYS A 415 -3.59 1.81 0.05
C LYS A 415 -2.56 2.81 0.59
N ASP A 416 -1.42 2.87 -0.07
CA ASP A 416 -0.31 3.77 0.24
C ASP A 416 0.34 4.12 -1.09
N LYS A 417 -0.03 5.27 -1.65
CA LYS A 417 0.41 5.65 -3.00
C LYS A 417 1.91 5.89 -3.06
N GLU A 418 2.53 6.39 -1.99
CA GLU A 418 3.96 6.71 -1.96
C GLU A 418 4.79 5.44 -2.03
N LYS A 419 4.43 4.44 -1.20
CA LYS A 419 5.09 3.14 -1.20
C LYS A 419 4.94 2.40 -2.53
N GLU A 420 3.75 2.44 -3.13
CA GLU A 420 3.51 1.77 -4.41
C GLU A 420 4.29 2.42 -5.54
N ILE A 421 4.29 3.76 -5.61
CA ILE A 421 5.08 4.52 -6.60
C ILE A 421 6.58 4.20 -6.46
N MET A 422 7.09 4.14 -5.23
CA MET A 422 8.48 3.74 -4.98
C MET A 422 8.75 2.30 -5.45
N SER A 423 7.86 1.35 -5.14
CA SER A 423 7.99 -0.05 -5.57
C SER A 423 8.05 -0.19 -7.08
N VAL A 424 7.15 0.47 -7.81
CA VAL A 424 7.11 0.35 -9.27
C VAL A 424 8.28 1.09 -9.94
N SER A 425 8.79 2.17 -9.32
CA SER A 425 10.00 2.82 -9.81
C SER A 425 11.22 1.88 -9.79
N LEU A 426 11.32 1.03 -8.76
CA LEU A 426 12.37 0.02 -8.66
C LEU A 426 12.26 -1.02 -9.79
N GLU A 427 11.05 -1.48 -10.12
CA GLU A 427 10.81 -2.41 -11.23
C GLU A 427 11.22 -1.80 -12.58
N LYS A 428 10.83 -0.54 -12.85
CA LYS A 428 11.26 0.18 -14.05
C LYS A 428 12.80 0.29 -14.12
N ARG A 429 13.46 0.63 -13.01
CA ARG A 429 14.92 0.71 -12.94
C ARG A 429 15.58 -0.64 -13.25
N GLN A 430 15.05 -1.74 -12.72
CA GLN A 430 15.57 -3.09 -12.91
C GLN A 430 15.40 -3.58 -14.35
N LYS A 431 14.29 -3.19 -15.00
CA LYS A 431 13.99 -3.53 -16.39
C LYS A 431 14.91 -2.83 -17.39
N TYR A 432 15.07 -1.51 -17.28
CA TYR A 432 15.73 -0.70 -18.32
C TYR A 432 17.25 -0.53 -18.14
N LYS A 433 17.76 -0.66 -16.91
CA LYS A 433 19.19 -0.63 -16.59
C LYS A 433 20.01 0.52 -17.25
N PRO A 434 19.55 1.78 -17.18
CA PRO A 434 20.32 2.93 -17.65
C PRO A 434 21.60 3.11 -16.83
N PHE A 435 22.55 3.89 -17.35
CA PHE A 435 23.71 4.35 -16.61
C PHE A 435 23.33 5.54 -15.71
N VAL A 436 23.43 5.39 -14.39
CA VAL A 436 22.91 6.36 -13.43
C VAL A 436 24.03 7.12 -12.71
N TYR A 437 23.95 8.44 -12.75
CA TYR A 437 24.72 9.36 -11.93
C TYR A 437 23.84 9.89 -10.79
N SER A 438 24.24 9.65 -9.54
CA SER A 438 23.62 10.28 -8.36
C SER A 438 24.52 11.35 -7.75
N ILE A 439 23.92 12.41 -7.24
CA ILE A 439 24.64 13.54 -6.63
C ILE A 439 24.10 13.76 -5.22
N ILE A 440 24.97 13.64 -4.22
CA ILE A 440 24.64 13.76 -2.80
C ILE A 440 25.59 14.75 -2.12
N GLY A 441 25.10 15.40 -1.06
CA GLY A 441 25.87 16.38 -0.28
C GLY A 441 24.97 17.42 0.39
N SER A 442 25.59 18.39 1.08
CA SER A 442 24.88 19.54 1.66
C SER A 442 24.82 20.71 0.66
N VAL A 443 25.94 21.05 0.03
CA VAL A 443 26.09 22.21 -0.88
C VAL A 443 26.60 21.76 -2.25
N GLY A 444 26.22 22.46 -3.33
CA GLY A 444 26.73 22.22 -4.68
C GLY A 444 25.97 21.20 -5.53
N LYS A 445 25.06 20.41 -4.94
CA LYS A 445 24.31 19.35 -5.64
C LYS A 445 23.62 19.81 -6.93
N THR A 446 22.81 20.86 -6.86
CA THR A 446 22.05 21.37 -8.00
C THR A 446 22.95 21.96 -9.08
N SER A 447 24.07 22.59 -8.70
CA SER A 447 25.07 23.11 -9.65
C SER A 447 25.76 21.97 -10.39
N VAL A 448 26.16 20.90 -9.66
CA VAL A 448 26.71 19.67 -10.24
C VAL A 448 25.70 18.98 -11.16
N LEU A 449 24.42 18.90 -10.75
CA LEU A 449 23.33 18.34 -11.55
C LEU A 449 23.18 19.08 -12.88
N ALA A 450 23.13 20.42 -12.83
CA ALA A 450 22.98 21.26 -14.01
C ALA A 450 24.20 21.16 -14.94
N LEU A 451 25.42 21.16 -14.38
CA LEU A 451 26.67 21.02 -15.15
C LEU A 451 26.75 19.64 -15.81
N LEU A 452 26.67 18.56 -15.03
CA LEU A 452 26.75 17.19 -15.54
C LEU A 452 25.64 16.88 -16.55
N GLY A 453 24.41 17.29 -16.24
CA GLY A 453 23.26 17.10 -17.11
C GLY A 453 23.42 17.80 -18.47
N ARG A 454 23.93 19.04 -18.47
CA ARG A 454 24.23 19.77 -19.71
C ARG A 454 25.31 19.07 -20.53
N SER A 455 26.40 18.66 -19.90
CA SER A 455 27.52 18.00 -20.58
C SER A 455 27.09 16.66 -21.18
N LEU A 456 26.33 15.86 -20.44
CA LEU A 456 25.80 14.60 -20.96
C LEU A 456 24.82 14.82 -22.12
N ARG A 457 23.92 15.82 -22.05
CA ARG A 457 22.98 16.12 -23.15
C ARG A 457 23.65 16.51 -24.47
N ARG A 458 24.90 17.00 -24.42
CA ARG A 458 25.66 17.34 -25.61
C ARG A 458 26.27 16.12 -26.30
N ILE A 459 26.55 15.06 -25.53
CA ILE A 459 27.10 13.80 -26.01
C ILE A 459 25.97 12.84 -26.38
N ASP A 460 24.97 12.74 -25.52
CA ASP A 460 23.75 11.98 -25.71
C ASP A 460 22.53 12.89 -25.51
N LYS A 461 21.90 13.28 -26.63
CA LYS A 461 20.70 14.12 -26.61
C LYS A 461 19.54 13.52 -25.79
N ASN A 462 19.56 12.21 -25.55
CA ASN A 462 18.54 11.51 -24.76
C ASN A 462 18.89 11.42 -23.27
N ALA A 463 19.99 11.99 -22.79
CA ALA A 463 20.33 12.00 -21.37
C ALA A 463 19.21 12.64 -20.54
N TYR A 464 18.72 11.89 -19.55
CA TYR A 464 17.63 12.30 -18.67
C TYR A 464 18.19 12.96 -17.40
N ILE A 465 17.65 14.12 -17.05
CA ILE A 465 18.01 14.88 -15.85
C ILE A 465 16.73 15.03 -15.06
N ASN A 466 16.72 14.52 -13.83
CA ASN A 466 15.57 14.64 -12.95
C ASN A 466 15.44 16.07 -12.42
N ASP A 467 14.26 16.65 -12.54
CA ASP A 467 13.90 18.00 -12.09
C ASP A 467 12.67 18.01 -11.16
N PHE A 468 12.12 16.84 -10.79
CA PHE A 468 10.97 16.73 -9.89
C PHE A 468 11.30 17.04 -8.42
N GLY A 469 12.56 16.93 -8.02
CA GLY A 469 13.02 17.04 -6.64
C GLY A 469 13.93 15.89 -6.23
N ASN A 470 14.42 15.92 -4.99
CA ASN A 470 15.53 15.08 -4.53
C ASN A 470 15.16 14.13 -3.37
N THR A 471 13.94 14.17 -2.83
CA THR A 471 13.47 13.21 -1.82
C THR A 471 13.09 11.86 -2.47
N PRO A 472 12.97 10.74 -1.71
CA PRO A 472 12.71 9.42 -2.28
C PRO A 472 11.49 9.38 -3.21
N PHE A 473 10.41 10.02 -2.80
CA PHE A 473 9.21 10.07 -3.61
C PHE A 473 9.42 10.82 -4.94
N TYR A 474 10.10 11.97 -4.94
CA TYR A 474 10.39 12.72 -6.16
C TYR A 474 11.45 12.03 -7.03
N VAL A 475 12.39 11.29 -6.43
CA VAL A 475 13.30 10.39 -7.15
C VAL A 475 12.53 9.28 -7.85
N ALA A 476 11.57 8.64 -7.17
CA ALA A 476 10.71 7.61 -7.76
C ALA A 476 9.90 8.17 -8.95
N LYS A 477 9.33 9.38 -8.80
CA LYS A 477 8.66 10.11 -9.89
C LYS A 477 9.58 10.36 -11.08
N GLY A 478 10.81 10.79 -10.83
CA GLY A 478 11.80 11.00 -11.90
C GLY A 478 12.13 9.71 -12.64
N ILE A 479 12.31 8.59 -11.92
CA ILE A 479 12.55 7.27 -12.54
C ILE A 479 11.37 6.87 -13.42
N LEU A 480 10.14 7.03 -12.94
CA LEU A 480 8.94 6.69 -13.69
C LEU A 480 8.71 7.60 -14.90
N SER A 481 9.11 8.87 -14.81
CA SER A 481 9.01 9.84 -15.91
C SER A 481 10.19 9.78 -16.89
N ALA A 482 11.25 9.01 -16.56
CA ALA A 482 12.42 8.90 -17.40
C ALA A 482 12.08 8.21 -18.75
N PRO A 483 12.53 8.78 -19.89
CA PRO A 483 12.35 8.16 -21.20
C PRO A 483 13.05 6.80 -21.30
N ILE A 484 12.36 5.83 -21.89
CA ILE A 484 12.85 4.44 -22.02
C ILE A 484 14.13 4.33 -22.86
N ASN A 485 14.29 5.22 -23.83
CA ASN A 485 15.46 5.25 -24.72
C ASN A 485 16.64 6.06 -24.15
N SER A 486 16.50 6.61 -22.94
CA SER A 486 17.57 7.36 -22.29
C SER A 486 18.63 6.42 -21.75
N LYS A 487 19.87 6.57 -22.22
CA LYS A 487 20.99 5.71 -21.79
C LYS A 487 21.61 6.17 -20.47
N SER A 488 21.50 7.46 -20.16
CA SER A 488 22.11 8.05 -18.98
C SER A 488 21.11 8.89 -18.19
N TRP A 489 21.07 8.67 -16.88
CA TRP A 489 20.16 9.34 -15.96
C TRP A 489 20.97 10.09 -14.90
N VAL A 490 20.57 11.32 -14.59
CA VAL A 490 21.22 12.17 -13.57
C VAL A 490 20.21 12.58 -12.51
N PHE A 491 20.50 12.25 -11.26
CA PHE A 491 19.61 12.49 -10.12
C PHE A 491 20.33 13.20 -8.97
N GLU A 492 19.74 14.28 -8.49
CA GLU A 492 20.07 14.82 -7.17
C GLU A 492 19.36 14.00 -6.08
N VAL A 493 20.07 13.68 -5.00
CA VAL A 493 19.56 12.89 -3.87
C VAL A 493 19.66 13.70 -2.57
N ALA A 494 18.53 13.82 -1.87
CA ALA A 494 18.48 14.37 -0.53
C ALA A 494 19.15 13.42 0.45
N GLY A 495 20.06 13.95 1.27
CA GLY A 495 20.88 13.15 2.17
C GLY A 495 20.17 12.72 3.46
N ALA A 496 19.22 13.53 3.92
CA ALA A 496 18.49 13.40 5.19
C ALA A 496 17.15 14.15 5.07
N SER A 497 16.12 13.71 5.79
CA SER A 497 14.87 14.46 5.98
C SER A 497 14.91 15.22 7.31
N SER A 498 13.88 16.01 7.58
CA SER A 498 13.69 16.74 8.84
C SER A 498 13.53 15.85 10.08
N PHE A 499 13.49 14.53 9.91
CA PHE A 499 13.37 13.56 10.99
C PHE A 499 14.73 12.91 11.28
N ARG A 500 15.16 13.02 12.55
CA ARG A 500 16.49 12.66 13.08
C ARG A 500 17.09 11.33 12.62
N ASP A 501 16.25 10.32 12.36
CA ASP A 501 16.73 8.93 12.29
C ASP A 501 16.61 8.26 10.92
N GLU A 502 15.95 8.86 9.93
CA GLU A 502 15.66 8.17 8.66
C GLU A 502 16.63 8.59 7.53
N PRO A 503 17.53 7.70 7.08
CA PRO A 503 18.43 7.98 5.97
C PRO A 503 17.68 7.88 4.64
N ILE A 504 16.86 8.88 4.31
CA ILE A 504 16.04 8.89 3.09
C ILE A 504 16.87 8.64 1.81
N SER A 505 18.14 9.02 1.83
CA SER A 505 19.11 8.76 0.76
C SER A 505 19.28 7.27 0.45
N VAL A 506 19.12 6.38 1.44
CA VAL A 506 19.15 4.93 1.26
C VAL A 506 18.00 4.47 0.37
N HIS A 507 16.79 4.98 0.59
CA HIS A 507 15.64 4.64 -0.26
C HIS A 507 15.86 5.12 -1.70
N SER A 508 16.33 6.36 -1.87
CA SER A 508 16.67 6.90 -3.20
C SER A 508 17.73 6.04 -3.91
N HIS A 509 18.81 5.64 -3.23
CA HIS A 509 19.84 4.79 -3.84
C HIS A 509 19.41 3.33 -4.03
N GLN A 510 18.52 2.79 -3.19
CA GLN A 510 17.89 1.49 -3.43
C GLN A 510 17.12 1.50 -4.74
N MET A 511 16.37 2.57 -5.02
CA MET A 511 15.63 2.74 -6.27
C MET A 511 16.55 3.08 -7.45
N LEU A 512 17.57 3.92 -7.27
CA LEU A 512 18.42 4.40 -8.36
C LEU A 512 19.51 3.41 -8.78
N GLN A 513 20.05 2.62 -7.85
CA GLN A 513 21.20 1.73 -8.07
C GLN A 513 22.32 2.45 -8.89
N PRO A 514 22.96 3.50 -8.33
CA PRO A 514 23.82 4.40 -9.10
C PRO A 514 25.10 3.73 -9.59
N ASN A 515 25.51 4.03 -10.82
CA ASN A 515 26.80 3.63 -11.38
C ASN A 515 27.91 4.58 -10.92
N VAL A 516 27.60 5.87 -10.85
CA VAL A 516 28.50 6.91 -10.33
C VAL A 516 27.77 7.68 -9.25
N CYS A 517 28.40 7.85 -8.10
CA CYS A 517 27.91 8.70 -7.02
C CYS A 517 28.90 9.84 -6.78
N ILE A 518 28.48 11.08 -7.02
CA ILE A 518 29.26 12.29 -6.74
C ILE A 518 28.84 12.80 -5.37
N PHE A 519 29.80 12.87 -4.44
CA PHE A 519 29.57 13.34 -3.09
C PHE A 519 30.26 14.70 -2.91
N THR A 520 29.47 15.77 -2.89
CA THR A 520 29.97 17.14 -3.09
C THR A 520 30.65 17.74 -1.86
N ASN A 521 29.94 17.89 -0.75
CA ASN A 521 30.46 18.40 0.51
C ASN A 521 29.48 18.09 1.66
N ILE A 522 29.95 18.20 2.90
CA ILE A 522 29.12 18.25 4.10
C ILE A 522 29.17 19.66 4.68
N ALA A 523 28.02 20.15 5.12
CA ALA A 523 27.85 21.45 5.76
C ALA A 523 26.76 21.33 6.83
N GLU A 524 26.73 22.31 7.74
CA GLU A 524 25.76 22.48 8.82
C GLU A 524 24.36 22.80 8.27
N ALA A 525 23.75 21.85 7.56
CA ALA A 525 22.37 21.92 7.11
C ALA A 525 21.53 21.00 8.01
N HIS A 526 20.37 21.47 8.46
CA HIS A 526 19.45 20.76 9.36
C HIS A 526 20.07 20.37 10.72
N VAL A 527 21.04 21.15 11.23
CA VAL A 527 21.73 20.87 12.50
C VAL A 527 20.78 20.88 13.70
N GLY A 528 19.79 21.77 13.73
CA GLY A 528 18.78 21.79 14.81
C GLY A 528 17.97 20.50 14.88
N GLU A 529 17.81 19.82 13.75
CA GLU A 529 17.14 18.55 13.65
C GLU A 529 18.13 17.40 13.84
N ILE A 530 19.26 17.33 13.15
CA ILE A 530 20.12 16.14 13.10
C ILE A 530 21.14 16.05 14.26
N GLY A 531 21.55 17.17 14.86
CA GLY A 531 22.53 17.20 15.95
C GLY A 531 23.86 17.83 15.52
N SER A 532 24.86 17.04 15.14
CA SER A 532 26.21 17.52 14.81
C SER A 532 26.58 17.38 13.33
N LEU A 533 27.68 18.04 12.91
CA LEU A 533 28.23 17.86 11.56
C LEU A 533 28.68 16.42 11.28
N GLU A 534 29.13 15.71 12.32
CA GLU A 534 29.47 14.28 12.26
C GLU A 534 28.21 13.43 12.00
N ASP A 535 27.10 13.73 12.69
CA ASP A 535 25.82 13.04 12.48
C ASP A 535 25.31 13.24 11.05
N VAL A 536 25.45 14.46 10.51
CA VAL A 536 25.14 14.75 9.09
C VAL A 536 26.02 13.90 8.16
N ALA A 537 27.32 13.74 8.48
CA ALA A 537 28.24 12.90 7.71
C ALA A 537 27.81 11.42 7.73
N ILE A 538 27.55 10.88 8.92
CA ILE A 538 27.08 9.50 9.13
C ILE A 538 25.80 9.28 8.34
N LEU A 539 24.79 10.13 8.52
CA LEU A 539 23.47 9.95 7.92
C LEU A 539 23.53 9.98 6.38
N LYS A 540 24.30 10.90 5.79
CA LYS A 540 24.49 10.96 4.33
C LYS A 540 25.30 9.78 3.79
N SER A 541 26.31 9.32 4.54
CA SER A 541 27.17 8.21 4.13
C SER A 541 26.44 6.87 4.06
N LYS A 542 25.34 6.69 4.81
CA LYS A 542 24.49 5.48 4.73
C LYS A 542 24.00 5.18 3.31
N ALA A 543 23.85 6.21 2.48
CA ALA A 543 23.49 6.06 1.07
C ALA A 543 24.53 5.24 0.27
N LEU A 544 25.78 5.21 0.71
CA LEU A 544 26.91 4.58 0.01
C LEU A 544 27.12 3.10 0.41
N VAL A 545 26.46 2.64 1.48
CA VAL A 545 26.66 1.29 2.04
C VAL A 545 26.19 0.20 1.08
N ASN A 546 25.03 0.41 0.45
CA ASN A 546 24.34 -0.58 -0.40
C ASN A 546 24.28 -0.17 -1.87
N ILE A 547 25.20 0.68 -2.34
CA ILE A 547 25.33 0.97 -3.77
C ILE A 547 25.79 -0.30 -4.52
N PRO A 548 25.52 -0.41 -5.84
CA PRO A 548 25.97 -1.56 -6.63
C PRO A 548 27.47 -1.85 -6.52
N ASN A 549 27.83 -3.12 -6.72
CA ASN A 549 29.22 -3.50 -6.88
C ASN A 549 29.80 -2.85 -8.15
N ASN A 550 31.06 -2.44 -8.11
CA ASN A 550 31.75 -1.69 -9.16
C ASN A 550 31.19 -0.28 -9.44
N SER A 551 30.36 0.27 -8.55
CA SER A 551 30.04 1.70 -8.60
C SER A 551 31.29 2.54 -8.37
N ILE A 552 31.30 3.75 -8.93
CA ILE A 552 32.36 4.74 -8.77
C ILE A 552 31.86 5.83 -7.82
N VAL A 553 32.57 6.06 -6.73
CA VAL A 553 32.31 7.16 -5.81
C VAL A 553 33.33 8.26 -6.05
N VAL A 554 32.88 9.42 -6.49
CA VAL A 554 33.68 10.64 -6.64
C VAL A 554 33.46 11.49 -5.40
N LEU A 555 34.42 11.46 -4.48
CA LEU A 555 34.32 12.02 -3.14
C LEU A 555 35.14 13.30 -3.03
N ASN A 556 34.60 14.35 -2.42
CA ASN A 556 35.44 15.51 -2.07
C ASN A 556 36.50 15.10 -1.03
N GLY A 557 37.77 15.21 -1.38
CA GLY A 557 38.90 14.84 -0.54
C GLY A 557 39.22 15.85 0.56
N ASP A 558 38.78 17.09 0.40
CA ASP A 558 39.10 18.20 1.30
C ASP A 558 38.01 18.44 2.35
N MET A 559 36.89 17.73 2.27
CA MET A 559 35.77 17.95 3.19
C MET A 559 36.01 17.34 4.58
N PRO A 560 35.40 17.91 5.63
CA PRO A 560 35.35 17.30 6.95
C PRO A 560 34.74 15.88 6.91
N TYR A 561 35.19 15.02 7.81
CA TYR A 561 34.69 13.64 7.97
C TYR A 561 34.81 12.74 6.71
N GLN A 562 35.61 13.11 5.70
CA GLN A 562 35.77 12.29 4.49
C GLN A 562 36.22 10.85 4.79
N LYS A 563 37.05 10.64 5.82
CA LYS A 563 37.50 9.30 6.23
C LYS A 563 36.32 8.42 6.69
N LEU A 564 35.46 8.97 7.54
CA LEU A 564 34.24 8.30 8.01
C LEU A 564 33.31 7.96 6.85
N ILE A 565 33.17 8.86 5.87
CA ILE A 565 32.34 8.57 4.70
C ILE A 565 32.95 7.45 3.86
N ARG A 566 34.28 7.47 3.64
CA ARG A 566 35.00 6.41 2.91
C ARG A 566 34.77 5.03 3.54
N GLU A 567 34.77 4.94 4.86
CA GLU A 567 34.53 3.68 5.59
C GLU A 567 33.12 3.11 5.38
N ASN A 568 32.14 3.96 5.04
CA ASN A 568 30.76 3.56 4.78
C ASN A 568 30.47 3.23 3.30
N VAL A 569 31.45 3.36 2.40
CA VAL A 569 31.28 2.98 1.00
C VAL A 569 31.28 1.46 0.86
N ASN A 570 30.40 0.90 0.02
CA ASN A 570 30.44 -0.51 -0.36
C ASN A 570 31.90 -0.92 -0.70
N PRO A 571 32.48 -1.93 -0.02
CA PRO A 571 33.87 -2.36 -0.26
C PRO A 571 34.19 -2.81 -1.68
N LEU A 572 33.17 -3.14 -2.48
CA LEU A 572 33.28 -3.53 -3.88
C LEU A 572 33.10 -2.36 -4.86
N ALA A 573 32.94 -1.13 -4.37
CA ALA A 573 32.95 0.10 -5.16
C ALA A 573 34.36 0.69 -5.22
N SER A 574 34.63 1.49 -6.25
CA SER A 574 35.88 2.25 -6.39
C SER A 574 35.68 3.67 -5.88
N ILE A 575 36.60 4.16 -5.04
CA ILE A 575 36.57 5.53 -4.51
C ILE A 575 37.67 6.34 -5.16
N TYR A 576 37.32 7.49 -5.71
CA TYR A 576 38.24 8.50 -6.22
C TYR A 576 37.96 9.82 -5.54
N THR A 577 39.00 10.51 -5.11
CA THR A 577 38.90 11.83 -4.50
C THR A 577 39.20 12.97 -5.45
N TYR A 578 38.53 14.09 -5.24
CA TYR A 578 38.84 15.35 -5.89
C TYR A 578 39.05 16.46 -4.86
N GLY A 579 39.91 17.43 -5.14
CA GLY A 579 40.22 18.50 -4.19
C GLY A 579 41.49 19.27 -4.52
N GLU A 580 41.83 20.28 -3.72
CA GLU A 580 43.11 21.01 -3.74
C GLU A 580 44.25 20.20 -3.10
N SER A 581 43.93 19.26 -2.21
CA SER A 581 44.95 18.45 -1.53
C SER A 581 45.81 17.66 -2.52
N GLU A 582 47.13 17.67 -2.31
CA GLU A 582 48.09 16.79 -3.00
C GLU A 582 47.78 15.29 -2.86
N LYS A 583 46.93 14.91 -1.90
CA LYS A 583 46.47 13.53 -1.70
C LYS A 583 45.20 13.19 -2.47
N ALA A 584 44.56 14.16 -3.11
CA ALA A 584 43.39 13.92 -3.94
C ALA A 584 43.81 13.21 -5.23
N ASP A 585 43.05 12.19 -5.65
CA ASP A 585 43.32 11.50 -6.92
C ASP A 585 43.22 12.45 -8.11
N PHE A 586 42.19 13.31 -8.10
CA PHE A 586 42.00 14.43 -9.00
C PHE A 586 42.34 15.72 -8.25
N GLN A 587 43.59 16.15 -8.35
CA GLN A 587 44.08 17.32 -7.63
C GLN A 587 43.93 18.58 -8.47
N LEU A 588 43.27 19.62 -7.94
CA LEU A 588 43.24 20.96 -8.50
C LEU A 588 44.64 21.61 -8.35
N LEU A 589 45.26 22.03 -9.45
CA LEU A 589 46.62 22.61 -9.45
C LEU A 589 46.62 24.14 -9.58
N ASP A 590 45.84 24.66 -10.52
CA ASP A 590 45.82 26.08 -10.85
C ASP A 590 44.38 26.54 -11.05
N THR A 591 44.10 27.75 -10.57
CA THR A 591 42.79 28.40 -10.61
C THR A 591 42.77 29.61 -11.53
N SER A 592 43.81 29.81 -12.35
CA SER A 592 43.89 30.83 -13.40
C SER A 592 42.75 30.67 -14.41
N GLU A 593 41.62 31.32 -14.13
CA GLU A 593 40.51 31.36 -15.07
C GLU A 593 40.92 32.05 -16.36
N PRO A 594 40.37 31.63 -17.52
CA PRO A 594 39.26 30.69 -17.70
C PRO A 594 39.67 29.21 -17.87
N VAL A 595 40.84 28.78 -17.38
CA VAL A 595 41.31 27.38 -17.52
C VAL A 595 41.45 26.72 -16.16
N LEU A 596 40.77 25.60 -15.96
CA LEU A 596 40.92 24.73 -14.79
C LEU A 596 41.98 23.67 -15.07
N LYS A 597 43.04 23.63 -14.25
CA LYS A 597 44.11 22.63 -14.37
C LYS A 597 44.02 21.62 -13.24
N PHE A 598 44.12 20.34 -13.58
CA PHE A 598 44.14 19.27 -12.58
C PHE A 598 45.14 18.17 -12.91
N ASN A 599 45.69 17.56 -11.87
CA ASN A 599 46.53 16.37 -11.96
C ASN A 599 45.67 15.12 -11.73
N TYR A 600 45.88 14.09 -12.54
CA TYR A 600 45.41 12.74 -12.27
C TYR A 600 46.46 11.73 -12.74
N LYS A 601 46.96 10.90 -11.80
CA LYS A 601 48.03 9.92 -12.06
C LYS A 601 49.24 10.52 -12.78
N ASP A 602 49.76 11.63 -12.23
CA ASP A 602 50.94 12.36 -12.74
C ASP A 602 50.80 12.94 -14.16
N ASN A 603 49.56 13.07 -14.64
CA ASN A 603 49.25 13.72 -15.90
C ASN A 603 48.43 14.99 -15.62
N ILE A 604 48.85 16.10 -16.24
CA ILE A 604 48.16 17.39 -16.15
C ILE A 604 47.13 17.49 -17.26
N TYR A 605 45.91 17.82 -16.88
CA TYR A 605 44.79 18.06 -17.77
C TYR A 605 44.28 19.49 -17.60
N GLU A 606 43.82 20.08 -18.69
CA GLU A 606 43.29 21.44 -18.73
C GLU A 606 41.86 21.42 -19.28
N ILE A 607 40.96 22.20 -18.67
CA ILE A 607 39.57 22.34 -19.09
C ILE A 607 39.18 23.81 -19.10
N ASP A 608 38.60 24.27 -20.20
CA ASP A 608 38.02 25.61 -20.28
C ASP A 608 36.76 25.71 -19.40
N ILE A 609 36.74 26.69 -18.49
CA ILE A 609 35.63 27.01 -17.59
C ILE A 609 35.27 28.51 -17.70
N PRO A 610 34.09 28.93 -17.24
CA PRO A 610 33.76 30.35 -17.16
C PRO A 610 34.74 31.12 -16.26
N ALA A 611 34.90 32.41 -16.54
CA ALA A 611 35.65 33.32 -15.68
C ALA A 611 34.82 33.79 -14.45
N ASP A 612 35.53 34.33 -13.48
CA ASP A 612 35.10 34.85 -12.18
C ASP A 612 34.29 33.89 -11.30
N LEU A 613 34.72 32.62 -11.25
CA LEU A 613 34.10 31.55 -10.47
C LEU A 613 34.75 31.41 -9.09
N SER A 614 33.92 31.10 -8.09
CA SER A 614 34.44 30.75 -6.77
C SER A 614 35.13 29.39 -6.79
N LEU A 615 36.01 29.15 -5.80
CA LEU A 615 36.69 27.88 -5.62
C LEU A 615 35.71 26.70 -5.53
N GLU A 616 34.57 26.87 -4.87
CA GLU A 616 33.59 25.80 -4.68
C GLU A 616 32.89 25.43 -5.99
N ILE A 617 32.70 26.42 -6.87
CA ILE A 617 32.22 26.16 -8.22
C ILE A 617 33.31 25.43 -9.02
N LYS A 618 34.58 25.84 -8.93
CA LYS A 618 35.71 25.11 -9.57
C LYS A 618 35.79 23.66 -9.12
N LEU A 619 35.62 23.40 -7.82
CA LEU A 619 35.55 22.05 -7.27
C LEU A 619 34.35 21.25 -7.81
N ASN A 620 33.20 21.89 -8.03
CA ASN A 620 32.07 21.23 -8.72
C ASN A 620 32.41 20.86 -10.18
N PHE A 621 33.15 21.72 -10.90
CA PHE A 621 33.65 21.40 -12.23
C PHE A 621 34.61 20.21 -12.20
N LEU A 622 35.54 20.19 -11.25
CA LEU A 622 36.48 19.07 -11.08
C LEU A 622 35.76 17.76 -10.72
N ALA A 623 34.74 17.81 -9.86
CA ALA A 623 33.92 16.65 -9.52
C ALA A 623 33.22 16.06 -10.75
N VAL A 624 32.64 16.91 -11.61
CA VAL A 624 32.01 16.48 -12.87
C VAL A 624 33.04 15.97 -13.86
N ALA A 625 34.19 16.63 -13.97
CA ALA A 625 35.30 16.17 -14.81
C ALA A 625 35.76 14.76 -14.40
N ALA A 626 36.02 14.54 -13.11
CA ALA A 626 36.41 13.25 -12.57
C ALA A 626 35.34 12.18 -12.83
N ALA A 627 34.07 12.49 -12.57
CA ALA A 627 32.95 11.58 -12.81
C ALA A 627 32.84 11.15 -14.28
N LEU A 628 33.05 12.08 -15.23
CA LEU A 628 33.01 11.76 -16.65
C LEU A 628 34.27 10.99 -17.08
N PHE A 629 35.44 11.43 -16.63
CA PHE A 629 36.75 10.85 -16.94
C PHE A 629 36.83 9.37 -16.55
N LEU A 630 36.24 8.99 -15.42
CA LEU A 630 36.26 7.62 -14.90
C LEU A 630 35.25 6.68 -15.57
N THR A 631 34.46 7.16 -16.53
CA THR A 631 33.39 6.40 -17.20
C THR A 631 33.70 6.17 -18.67
N GLN A 632 32.79 5.50 -19.39
CA GLN A 632 32.90 5.29 -20.84
C GLN A 632 32.51 6.53 -21.67
N VAL A 633 32.21 7.66 -21.03
CA VAL A 633 31.87 8.90 -21.72
C VAL A 633 33.14 9.52 -22.29
N ASP A 634 33.05 10.06 -23.52
CA ASP A 634 34.13 10.88 -24.09
C ASP A 634 34.21 12.21 -23.33
N TRP A 635 35.00 12.21 -22.26
CA TRP A 635 35.14 13.37 -21.36
C TRP A 635 35.77 14.58 -22.06
N ILE A 636 36.58 14.36 -23.10
CA ILE A 636 37.22 15.44 -23.88
C ILE A 636 36.16 16.21 -24.66
N ILE A 637 35.18 15.51 -25.24
CA ILE A 637 34.03 16.15 -25.87
C ILE A 637 33.15 16.81 -24.81
N ALA A 638 32.92 16.15 -23.68
CA ALA A 638 32.08 16.65 -22.59
C ALA A 638 32.59 17.97 -21.99
N SER A 639 33.89 18.06 -21.75
CA SER A 639 34.55 19.17 -21.07
C SER A 639 34.57 20.44 -21.91
N LYS A 640 34.54 20.34 -23.24
CA LYS A 640 34.43 21.50 -24.14
C LYS A 640 33.17 22.35 -23.91
N TYR A 641 32.15 21.79 -23.28
CA TYR A 641 30.89 22.50 -22.99
C TYR A 641 30.87 23.15 -21.61
N PHE A 642 31.94 23.03 -20.83
CA PHE A 642 32.04 23.60 -19.49
C PHE A 642 32.14 25.12 -19.55
N SER A 643 32.90 25.68 -20.49
CA SER A 643 33.08 27.13 -20.70
C SER A 643 31.77 27.89 -20.96
N ASP A 644 30.77 27.23 -21.55
CA ASP A 644 29.44 27.80 -21.81
C ASP A 644 28.48 27.72 -20.60
N TRP A 645 28.91 27.13 -19.48
CA TRP A 645 28.05 26.94 -18.32
C TRP A 645 27.74 28.28 -17.63
N LYS A 646 26.52 28.38 -17.12
CA LYS A 646 26.07 29.51 -16.31
C LYS A 646 25.51 29.01 -14.99
N PRO A 647 25.75 29.69 -13.86
CA PRO A 647 25.13 29.31 -12.60
C PRO A 647 23.60 29.30 -12.70
N VAL A 648 22.99 28.35 -12.00
CA VAL A 648 21.53 28.26 -11.87
C VAL A 648 21.03 29.52 -11.17
N LYS A 649 19.87 30.05 -11.58
CA LYS A 649 19.29 31.25 -10.97
C LYS A 649 19.14 31.08 -9.45
N GLY A 650 19.57 32.07 -8.68
CA GLY A 650 19.57 32.03 -7.21
C GLY A 650 20.66 31.17 -6.58
N ARG A 651 21.66 30.73 -7.36
CA ARG A 651 22.81 29.91 -6.91
C ARG A 651 24.15 30.59 -7.23
N GLY A 652 24.25 31.88 -6.90
CA GLY A 652 25.46 32.68 -7.08
C GLY A 652 25.64 33.25 -8.49
N ASN A 653 24.56 33.34 -9.28
CA ASN A 653 24.63 33.96 -10.60
C ASN A 653 24.75 35.49 -10.49
N LEU A 654 25.54 36.07 -11.38
CA LEU A 654 25.66 37.53 -11.50
C LEU A 654 24.53 38.06 -12.37
N GLU A 655 23.85 39.09 -11.88
CA GLU A 655 22.78 39.79 -12.60
C GLU A 655 23.07 41.28 -12.61
N THR A 656 22.77 41.97 -13.71
CA THR A 656 22.69 43.43 -13.71
C THR A 656 21.25 43.83 -13.44
N LYS A 657 21.02 44.63 -12.41
CA LYS A 657 19.71 45.16 -12.04
C LYS A 657 19.75 46.68 -11.98
N PHE A 658 18.59 47.30 -12.11
CA PHE A 658 18.44 48.76 -12.02
C PHE A 658 17.44 49.08 -10.92
N ILE A 659 17.84 49.94 -10.00
CA ILE A 659 16.92 50.54 -9.03
C ILE A 659 16.92 52.03 -9.33
N GLU A 660 15.76 52.52 -9.76
CA GLU A 660 15.64 53.85 -10.36
C GLU A 660 16.66 54.01 -11.50
N ASN A 661 17.60 54.96 -11.39
CA ASN A 661 18.65 55.21 -12.39
C ASN A 661 20.02 54.63 -12.01
N LYS A 662 20.10 53.78 -10.98
CA LYS A 662 21.36 53.21 -10.46
C LYS A 662 21.55 51.80 -10.99
N LYS A 663 22.69 51.53 -11.62
CA LYS A 663 23.07 50.22 -12.15
C LYS A 663 23.79 49.42 -11.08
N LEU A 664 23.23 48.27 -10.72
CA LEU A 664 23.74 47.38 -9.68
C LEU A 664 24.23 46.08 -10.28
N THR A 665 25.30 45.52 -9.71
CA THR A 665 25.73 44.14 -9.96
C THR A 665 25.28 43.28 -8.78
N ILE A 666 24.40 42.33 -9.03
CA ILE A 666 23.81 41.47 -8.00
C ILE A 666 24.45 40.09 -8.07
N ILE A 667 24.94 39.58 -6.93
CA ILE A 667 25.22 38.16 -6.74
C ILE A 667 23.94 37.53 -6.16
N ASN A 668 23.16 36.87 -7.01
CA ASN A 668 21.90 36.24 -6.60
C ASN A 668 22.16 34.83 -6.06
N ASP A 669 22.30 34.70 -4.73
CA ASP A 669 22.43 33.41 -4.02
C ASP A 669 21.28 33.21 -3.01
N ALA A 670 20.11 33.77 -3.31
CA ALA A 670 18.98 33.88 -2.39
C ALA A 670 18.03 32.67 -2.41
N TYR A 671 18.33 31.60 -3.14
CA TYR A 671 17.39 30.46 -3.25
C TYR A 671 17.27 29.65 -1.95
N ASN A 672 18.39 29.42 -1.25
CA ASN A 672 18.41 28.74 0.04
C ASN A 672 19.65 29.15 0.85
N ALA A 673 19.57 29.03 2.18
CA ALA A 673 20.66 29.35 3.09
C ALA A 673 20.89 28.26 4.14
N ASN A 674 22.15 28.12 4.50
CA ASN A 674 22.64 27.44 5.69
C ASN A 674 23.90 28.18 6.18
N PRO A 675 24.33 28.01 7.44
CA PRO A 675 25.42 28.78 8.04
C PRO A 675 26.72 28.71 7.23
N THR A 676 27.11 27.50 6.80
CA THR A 676 28.33 27.31 5.99
C THR A 676 28.24 28.05 4.65
N SER A 677 27.12 27.93 3.94
CA SER A 677 26.92 28.62 2.66
C SER A 677 26.90 30.14 2.81
N MET A 678 26.35 30.65 3.91
CA MET A 678 26.32 32.09 4.22
C MET A 678 27.73 32.64 4.40
N ARG A 679 28.53 32.01 5.27
CA ARG A 679 29.92 32.41 5.50
C ARG A 679 30.74 32.36 4.21
N LEU A 680 30.54 31.32 3.41
CA LEU A 680 31.22 31.16 2.13
C LEU A 680 30.88 32.27 1.13
N ALA A 681 29.59 32.59 0.97
CA ALA A 681 29.16 33.65 0.05
C ALA A 681 29.71 35.02 0.48
N ILE A 682 29.72 35.31 1.78
CA ILE A 682 30.30 36.53 2.36
C ILE A 682 31.81 36.60 2.09
N SER A 683 32.57 35.52 2.36
CA SER A 683 34.01 35.46 2.07
C SER A 683 34.31 35.60 0.58
N ASN A 684 33.46 35.04 -0.29
CA ASN A 684 33.62 35.17 -1.74
C ASN A 684 33.35 36.60 -2.21
N LEU A 685 32.34 37.29 -1.66
CA LEU A 685 32.12 38.72 -1.90
C LEU A 685 33.32 39.54 -1.43
N GLU A 686 33.84 39.26 -0.23
CA GLU A 686 34.98 39.98 0.33
C GLU A 686 36.22 39.91 -0.58
N LYS A 687 36.54 38.72 -1.09
CA LYS A 687 37.70 38.46 -1.97
C LYS A 687 37.51 39.02 -3.39
N ARG A 688 36.27 39.26 -3.81
CA ARG A 688 35.97 39.71 -5.18
C ARG A 688 36.45 41.15 -5.38
N SER A 689 37.22 41.35 -6.45
CA SER A 689 37.59 42.69 -6.90
C SER A 689 36.38 43.37 -7.55
N HIS A 690 36.10 44.59 -7.13
CA HIS A 690 35.04 45.43 -7.68
C HIS A 690 35.41 46.90 -7.49
N SER A 691 35.00 47.76 -8.43
CA SER A 691 35.34 49.20 -8.39
C SER A 691 34.37 50.05 -7.57
N GLY A 692 33.14 49.56 -7.35
CA GLY A 692 32.16 50.19 -6.46
C GLY A 692 32.15 49.57 -5.07
N ARG A 693 31.17 49.96 -4.25
CA ARG A 693 31.00 49.41 -2.90
C ARG A 693 30.53 47.95 -2.96
N LYS A 694 30.90 47.17 -1.95
CA LYS A 694 30.43 45.81 -1.72
C LYS A 694 29.40 45.82 -0.60
N LEU A 695 28.20 45.38 -0.90
CA LEU A 695 27.09 45.30 0.06
C LEU A 695 26.65 43.85 0.21
N VAL A 696 26.09 43.52 1.37
CA VAL A 696 25.46 42.23 1.61
C VAL A 696 24.07 42.41 2.20
N VAL A 697 23.11 41.66 1.65
CA VAL A 697 21.72 41.59 2.10
C VAL A 697 21.42 40.15 2.52
N LEU A 698 21.26 39.94 3.82
CA LEU A 698 21.03 38.63 4.42
C LEU A 698 19.60 38.47 4.93
N GLY A 699 18.90 37.46 4.44
CA GLY A 699 17.67 36.94 5.02
C GLY A 699 17.95 35.88 6.07
N GLU A 700 16.94 35.53 6.86
CA GLU A 700 17.06 34.51 7.91
C GLU A 700 17.41 33.12 7.37
N ILE A 701 18.05 32.33 8.23
CA ILE A 701 18.29 30.90 8.03
C ILE A 701 17.15 30.12 8.70
N SER A 702 16.41 29.35 7.92
CA SER A 702 15.35 28.45 8.41
C SER A 702 15.95 27.17 9.01
N GLU A 703 15.11 26.39 9.72
CA GLU A 703 15.41 25.01 10.13
C GLU A 703 16.62 24.85 11.09
N LEU A 704 16.90 25.89 11.90
CA LEU A 704 17.98 25.87 12.90
C LEU A 704 17.54 25.39 14.29
N GLY A 705 16.23 25.26 14.54
CA GLY A 705 15.69 24.88 15.85
C GLY A 705 16.21 25.76 17.00
N ASP A 706 16.51 25.15 18.13
CA ASP A 706 16.99 25.83 19.36
C ASP A 706 18.33 26.57 19.17
N HIS A 707 19.06 26.30 18.09
CA HIS A 707 20.33 26.95 17.79
C HIS A 707 20.19 28.27 17.01
N SER A 708 18.97 28.63 16.61
CA SER A 708 18.70 29.79 15.74
C SER A 708 19.33 31.08 16.28
N PHE A 709 19.07 31.43 17.55
CA PHE A 709 19.61 32.64 18.18
C PHE A 709 21.15 32.68 18.18
N ARG A 710 21.80 31.56 18.54
CA ARG A 710 23.27 31.48 18.57
C ARG A 710 23.86 31.64 17.17
N ILE A 711 23.30 30.93 16.18
CA ILE A 711 23.84 30.88 14.82
C ILE A 711 23.66 32.22 14.10
N HIS A 712 22.51 32.89 14.24
CA HIS A 712 22.32 34.22 13.66
C HIS A 712 23.29 35.24 14.27
N LYS A 713 23.50 35.21 15.60
CA LYS A 713 24.54 36.01 16.27
C LYS A 713 25.95 35.72 15.75
N GLU A 714 26.31 34.45 15.58
CA GLU A 714 27.62 34.06 15.04
C GLU A 714 27.81 34.46 13.57
N LEU A 715 26.73 34.58 12.79
CA LEU A 715 26.79 35.08 11.44
C LEU A 715 26.96 36.60 11.43
N LEU A 716 26.23 37.32 12.28
CA LEU A 716 26.40 38.77 12.46
C LEU A 716 27.83 39.13 12.90
N ASN A 717 28.39 38.41 13.87
CA ASN A 717 29.79 38.57 14.29
C ASN A 717 30.80 38.32 13.14
N PHE A 718 30.47 37.41 12.23
CA PHE A 718 31.35 37.08 11.12
C PHE A 718 31.29 38.13 10.01
N VAL A 719 30.10 38.60 9.67
CA VAL A 719 29.93 39.61 8.62
C VAL A 719 30.38 41.00 9.07
N SER A 720 30.30 41.32 10.37
CA SER A 720 30.72 42.61 10.91
C SER A 720 32.23 42.86 10.84
N ILE A 721 33.04 41.79 10.73
CA ILE A 721 34.50 41.89 10.57
C ILE A 721 34.97 41.70 9.13
N ALA A 722 34.05 41.39 8.21
CA ALA A 722 34.38 41.21 6.79
C ALA A 722 34.60 42.58 6.13
N LYS A 723 35.51 42.66 5.15
CA LYS A 723 35.75 43.89 4.37
C LYS A 723 34.63 44.16 3.37
N ILE A 724 33.47 44.55 3.89
CA ILE A 724 32.21 44.86 3.19
C ILE A 724 31.77 46.26 3.63
N ASP A 725 31.33 47.08 2.69
CA ASP A 725 31.02 48.50 2.91
C ASP A 725 29.66 48.71 3.61
N GLN A 726 28.68 47.83 3.37
CA GLN A 726 27.39 47.85 4.08
C GLN A 726 26.86 46.44 4.32
N VAL A 727 26.39 46.19 5.55
CA VAL A 727 25.67 44.97 5.92
C VAL A 727 24.21 45.30 6.18
N ILE A 728 23.32 44.55 5.53
CA ILE A 728 21.88 44.67 5.66
C ILE A 728 21.35 43.29 6.02
N VAL A 729 20.54 43.22 7.07
CA VAL A 729 19.92 41.97 7.52
C VAL A 729 18.42 42.15 7.67
N ILE A 730 17.66 41.13 7.26
CA ILE A 730 16.20 41.17 7.15
C ILE A 730 15.62 39.97 7.89
N GLY A 731 14.79 40.24 8.89
CA GLY A 731 14.06 39.25 9.68
C GLY A 731 14.09 39.52 11.18
N SER A 732 13.04 39.08 11.88
CA SER A 732 12.87 39.25 13.33
C SER A 732 13.98 38.57 14.16
N LEU A 733 14.52 37.45 13.70
CA LEU A 733 15.62 36.74 14.37
C LEU A 733 16.92 37.56 14.38
N TYR A 734 17.17 38.37 13.35
CA TYR A 734 18.31 39.30 13.38
C TYR A 734 18.03 40.50 14.29
N LEU A 735 16.78 41.00 14.31
CA LEU A 735 16.40 42.12 15.18
C LEU A 735 16.59 41.82 16.67
N GLU A 736 16.40 40.57 17.10
CA GLU A 736 16.69 40.13 18.47
C GLU A 736 18.16 40.41 18.89
N HIS A 737 19.05 40.61 17.91
CA HIS A 737 20.46 40.89 18.13
C HIS A 737 20.86 42.36 17.93
N GLN A 738 19.95 43.25 17.52
CA GLN A 738 20.28 44.62 17.12
C GLN A 738 21.06 45.39 18.22
N ASN A 739 20.69 45.21 19.48
CA ASN A 739 21.33 45.90 20.62
C ASN A 739 22.81 45.50 20.86
N TYR A 740 23.33 44.48 20.18
CA TYR A 740 24.73 44.04 20.30
C TYR A 740 25.66 44.64 19.24
N TYR A 741 25.13 45.32 18.22
CA TYR A 741 25.91 45.85 17.10
C TYR A 741 25.73 47.38 17.00
N MET A 742 26.79 48.07 16.58
CA MET A 742 26.78 49.51 16.29
C MET A 742 26.07 49.79 14.94
N ASP A 743 26.02 51.06 14.52
CA ASP A 743 25.38 51.54 13.27
C ASP A 743 25.92 50.91 11.95
N ASP A 744 26.92 50.01 12.03
CA ASP A 744 27.54 49.34 10.88
C ASP A 744 26.64 48.27 10.21
N ILE A 745 25.60 47.81 10.90
CA ILE A 745 24.62 46.84 10.38
C ILE A 745 23.23 47.47 10.37
N VAL A 746 22.57 47.46 9.21
CA VAL A 746 21.19 47.93 9.06
C VAL A 746 20.25 46.74 9.20
N PHE A 747 19.31 46.85 10.14
CA PHE A 747 18.33 45.82 10.43
C PHE A 747 16.94 46.21 9.90
N TYR A 748 16.27 45.27 9.25
CA TYR A 748 14.88 45.35 8.85
C TYR A 748 14.09 44.19 9.45
N GLU A 749 12.88 44.46 9.94
CA GLU A 749 12.01 43.42 10.49
C GLU A 749 11.52 42.47 9.40
N ASN A 750 11.15 43.04 8.25
CA ASN A 750 10.55 42.32 7.15
C ASN A 750 11.05 42.87 5.81
N LEU A 751 10.78 42.10 4.75
CA LEU A 751 11.22 42.41 3.40
C LEU A 751 10.58 43.71 2.87
N THR A 752 9.32 43.98 3.21
CA THR A 752 8.60 45.18 2.75
C THR A 752 9.30 46.46 3.21
N ASP A 753 9.72 46.53 4.47
CA ASP A 753 10.42 47.70 5.00
C ASP A 753 11.77 47.94 4.30
N PHE A 754 12.46 46.86 3.92
CA PHE A 754 13.68 46.94 3.12
C PHE A 754 13.39 47.41 1.69
N GLU A 755 12.36 46.86 1.04
CA GLU A 755 11.93 47.23 -0.32
C GLU A 755 11.63 48.73 -0.44
N GLU A 756 10.99 49.32 0.57
CA GLU A 756 10.67 50.77 0.59
C GLU A 756 11.91 51.66 0.76
N ASN A 757 13.05 51.12 1.21
CA ASN A 757 14.23 51.89 1.55
C ASN A 757 15.49 51.56 0.72
N ILE A 758 15.49 50.46 -0.04
CA ILE A 758 16.65 50.02 -0.82
C ILE A 758 17.19 51.11 -1.76
N SER A 759 16.31 51.91 -2.39
CA SER A 759 16.73 52.96 -3.32
C SER A 759 17.53 54.08 -2.65
N LYS A 760 17.37 54.28 -1.33
CA LYS A 760 18.14 55.25 -0.53
C LYS A 760 19.50 54.71 -0.10
N ILE A 761 19.65 53.39 -0.05
CA ILE A 761 20.88 52.72 0.45
C ILE A 761 21.87 52.48 -0.69
N VAL A 762 21.38 51.99 -1.83
CA VAL A 762 22.25 51.61 -2.95
C VAL A 762 22.79 52.83 -3.70
N GLU A 763 24.00 52.71 -4.23
CA GLU A 763 24.67 53.67 -5.10
C GLU A 763 24.91 53.05 -6.47
N ASP A 764 25.19 53.91 -7.47
CA ASP A 764 25.52 53.42 -8.81
C ASP A 764 26.81 52.59 -8.77
N ASN A 765 26.84 51.50 -9.53
CA ASN A 765 27.94 50.54 -9.58
C ASN A 765 28.19 49.77 -8.27
N ASP A 766 27.23 49.65 -7.35
CA ASP A 766 27.35 48.74 -6.20
C ASP A 766 27.37 47.26 -6.63
N LEU A 767 28.14 46.44 -5.91
CA LEU A 767 28.11 44.97 -5.96
C LEU A 767 27.40 44.44 -4.72
N ILE A 768 26.24 43.80 -4.89
CA ILE A 768 25.38 43.39 -3.78
C ILE A 768 25.18 41.88 -3.78
N LEU A 769 25.58 41.22 -2.69
CA LEU A 769 25.23 39.82 -2.43
C LEU A 769 23.86 39.73 -1.76
N PHE A 770 22.95 38.97 -2.35
CA PHE A 770 21.69 38.62 -1.70
C PHE A 770 21.69 37.14 -1.33
N LYS A 771 21.41 36.85 -0.07
CA LYS A 771 21.38 35.47 0.43
C LYS A 771 20.37 35.28 1.55
N GLY A 772 19.59 34.21 1.50
CA GLY A 772 18.59 33.90 2.52
C GLY A 772 17.93 32.56 2.26
N SER A 773 17.18 32.07 3.24
CA SER A 773 16.33 30.89 3.05
C SER A 773 15.15 31.21 2.15
N HIS A 774 14.52 30.20 1.56
CA HIS A 774 13.36 30.43 0.70
C HIS A 774 12.22 31.19 1.41
N SER A 775 12.05 30.98 2.72
CA SER A 775 11.06 31.69 3.54
C SER A 775 11.34 33.18 3.71
N SER A 776 12.55 33.66 3.44
CA SER A 776 12.89 35.08 3.54
C SER A 776 12.40 35.89 2.34
N LEU A 777 11.86 35.23 1.30
CA LEU A 777 11.30 35.82 0.09
C LEU A 777 12.27 36.68 -0.76
N LEU A 778 13.56 36.74 -0.39
CA LEU A 778 14.57 37.50 -1.13
C LEU A 778 14.74 37.03 -2.58
N TYR A 779 14.63 35.73 -2.82
CA TYR A 779 14.66 35.19 -4.18
C TYR A 779 13.51 35.73 -5.03
N ASN A 780 12.31 35.85 -4.45
CA ASN A 780 11.13 36.37 -5.14
C ASN A 780 11.28 37.87 -5.42
N PHE A 781 11.78 38.63 -4.45
CA PHE A 781 12.12 40.05 -4.63
C PHE A 781 13.05 40.27 -5.82
N LEU A 782 14.18 39.55 -5.90
CA LEU A 782 15.14 39.69 -7.00
C LEU A 782 14.59 39.29 -8.37
N ASN A 783 13.60 38.40 -8.40
CA ASN A 783 12.93 38.03 -9.64
C ASN A 783 11.99 39.14 -10.15
N ASN A 784 11.49 39.99 -9.26
CA ASN A 784 10.56 41.08 -9.55
C ASN A 784 11.25 42.44 -9.70
N LEU A 785 12.46 42.58 -9.14
CA LEU A 785 13.37 43.72 -9.34
C LEU A 785 13.87 43.79 -10.78
#